data_AF-A0A396GKA5-F1
#
_entry.id   AF-A0A396GKA5-F1
#
_cell.length_a   1.000
_cell.length_b   1.000
_cell.length_c   1.000
_cell.angle_alpha   90.00
_cell.angle_beta   90.00
_cell.angle_gamma   90.00
#
_symmetry.space_group_name_H-M   'P 1'
#
loop_
_entity.id
_entity.type
_entity.pdbx_description
1 polymer ?
#
loop_
_entity_poly.entity_id
_entity_poly.type
_entity_poly.pdbx_seq_one_letter_code
_entity_poly.pdbx_strand_id
1 'polypeptide(L)'
;MDTTQIEKIYVAVGYDVLDGFQTLDWALKKWNSHPNISIIILHVKYNSSKDHVYTLLGKLPAKGACEETLERIRKYEETIINKLLSKYIALCDKIPAETFEVEKFDEPMQNITIDLIFGLGITKLVIGFSFMRHSLKSKDAMNGLFYVHQHKPDFCELFIICGGKQVSPRVKNDEITMEDDSGVKVAKMRDKTSFKYWIERMFCDKTIDSNQTSSSRSPTTSTSLESHLDQNQWELYMQEIENYLQELMSLHLDEGSFGQDNDDSFLSPIEPYVQQLKNSNNKVTKTTIDIVLRVSFLTTTYTSKSAEEKLEIVIDKLNEAYNTIQVERKEEKENLERHAKAEWAIYICSRREEELEYLKSEEVTKREELKKELNVEKDQIYYIRTYVEESKQRLSSLQDLQLDLKNKLNVSTLEVSECETKLEKVMNERTNMLMEIEELSRQRDVFNKRIKFFKGKDATKMCNKIIDNGCSLREYTKEEIIMASHNFSEHFRLKCGGDWSNVYKGHIDHYSNVAIKMLHSNLALSQHDFQAKLRSLGSIRHPHLVGILGFCSEPKCLVLEYMHNGSLEENLPCKTRKKFISWQDCIRIAIEVCSGLGFLSSFQPRPITHCHVSPSNILLDNNLVAKIKLFGLHECNNECNVGSDVKAIGVLLLYLLTGRGNWVPMDIEDFFDEIGEEWPLDVARELLSLAMRCMSINFESNEEMSITSVMGELNEIKRKGCDSNKMPNVFLCPILQKVMINPHIAADGFSYELEAIEQWLQSGNEISPKSLRLKNTLLFPNHNLRSLIQFWQSKKSEVVK
;
A
#
# COMPACT_ATOMS: atom_id res chain seq x y z
N MET A 1 -38.77 -41.21 -31.89
CA MET A 1 -38.05 -40.03 -32.45
C MET A 1 -37.13 -39.58 -31.33
N ASP A 2 -35.97 -40.21 -31.23
CA ASP A 2 -35.10 -40.07 -30.05
C ASP A 2 -34.06 -38.97 -30.29
N THR A 3 -34.36 -37.78 -29.79
CA THR A 3 -33.34 -36.75 -29.59
C THR A 3 -32.51 -37.16 -28.38
N THR A 4 -31.27 -37.61 -28.60
CA THR A 4 -30.27 -37.86 -27.56
C THR A 4 -30.05 -36.59 -26.73
N GLN A 5 -30.73 -36.49 -25.58
CA GLN A 5 -30.69 -35.31 -24.71
C GLN A 5 -29.27 -35.14 -24.15
N ILE A 6 -28.61 -34.04 -24.54
CA ILE A 6 -27.26 -33.68 -24.07
C ILE A 6 -27.36 -33.29 -22.60
N GLU A 7 -26.59 -33.96 -21.75
CA GLU A 7 -26.56 -33.67 -20.32
C GLU A 7 -25.69 -32.44 -20.04
N LYS A 8 -26.25 -31.44 -19.32
CA LYS A 8 -25.59 -30.18 -19.02
C LYS A 8 -24.96 -30.22 -17.63
N ILE A 9 -23.65 -29.96 -17.55
CA ILE A 9 -22.92 -29.87 -16.29
C ILE A 9 -22.50 -28.43 -16.06
N TYR A 10 -23.01 -27.85 -14.98
CA TYR A 10 -22.72 -26.46 -14.64
C TYR A 10 -21.47 -26.41 -13.76
N VAL A 11 -20.45 -25.66 -14.19
CA VAL A 11 -19.19 -25.50 -13.48
C VAL A 11 -19.03 -24.04 -13.09
N ALA A 12 -19.18 -23.75 -11.81
CA ALA A 12 -19.11 -22.43 -11.22
C ALA A 12 -17.67 -22.09 -10.81
N VAL A 13 -17.08 -21.14 -11.53
CA VAL A 13 -15.69 -20.70 -11.39
C VAL A 13 -15.61 -19.26 -10.87
N GLY A 14 -14.76 -19.04 -9.86
CA GLY A 14 -14.56 -17.74 -9.24
C GLY A 14 -13.49 -16.88 -9.93
N TYR A 15 -13.12 -15.77 -9.28
CA TYR A 15 -12.08 -14.86 -9.75
C TYR A 15 -10.65 -15.43 -9.62
N ASP A 16 -10.46 -16.45 -8.78
CA ASP A 16 -9.18 -17.11 -8.61
C ASP A 16 -8.98 -18.09 -9.78
N VAL A 17 -8.16 -17.66 -10.72
CA VAL A 17 -7.92 -18.38 -11.98
C VAL A 17 -7.36 -19.78 -11.74
N LEU A 18 -6.49 -19.95 -10.72
CA LEU A 18 -5.89 -21.25 -10.39
C LEU A 18 -6.94 -22.22 -9.85
N ASP A 19 -7.76 -21.78 -8.89
CA ASP A 19 -8.84 -22.60 -8.33
C ASP A 19 -9.92 -22.90 -9.39
N GLY A 20 -10.25 -21.94 -10.25
CA GLY A 20 -11.18 -22.13 -11.36
C GLY A 20 -10.67 -23.16 -12.37
N PHE A 21 -9.37 -23.14 -12.71
CA PHE A 21 -8.78 -24.15 -13.61
C PHE A 21 -8.77 -25.54 -12.97
N GLN A 22 -8.41 -25.64 -11.69
CA GLN A 22 -8.45 -26.91 -10.97
C GLN A 22 -9.87 -27.48 -10.84
N THR A 23 -10.87 -26.60 -10.64
CA THR A 23 -12.29 -26.97 -10.57
C THR A 23 -12.78 -27.50 -11.92
N LEU A 24 -12.43 -26.81 -13.01
CA LEU A 24 -12.81 -27.23 -14.36
C LEU A 24 -12.09 -28.51 -14.78
N ASP A 25 -10.79 -28.64 -14.51
CA ASP A 25 -9.99 -29.84 -14.78
C ASP A 25 -10.54 -31.05 -14.02
N TRP A 26 -10.95 -30.88 -12.77
CA TRP A 26 -11.61 -31.93 -12.00
C TRP A 26 -12.92 -32.39 -12.65
N ALA A 27 -13.76 -31.44 -13.09
CA ALA A 27 -15.02 -31.75 -13.78
C ALA A 27 -14.75 -32.50 -15.10
N LEU A 28 -13.80 -32.02 -15.90
CA LEU A 28 -13.40 -32.67 -17.14
C LEU A 28 -12.94 -34.10 -16.89
N LYS A 29 -12.08 -34.34 -15.89
CA LYS A 29 -11.60 -35.69 -15.53
C LYS A 29 -12.73 -36.62 -15.10
N LYS A 30 -13.69 -36.13 -14.32
CA LYS A 30 -14.82 -36.94 -13.83
C LYS A 30 -15.75 -37.39 -14.95
N TRP A 31 -15.93 -36.56 -15.98
CA TRP A 31 -16.90 -36.80 -17.05
C TRP A 31 -16.29 -37.09 -18.42
N ASN A 32 -14.96 -37.19 -18.54
CA ASN A 32 -14.22 -37.44 -19.80
C ASN A 32 -14.68 -38.68 -20.58
N SER A 33 -15.23 -39.69 -19.90
CA SER A 33 -15.65 -40.96 -20.50
C SER A 33 -17.10 -40.99 -21.00
N HIS A 34 -17.87 -39.90 -20.85
CA HIS A 34 -19.30 -39.87 -21.18
C HIS A 34 -19.54 -39.16 -22.54
N PRO A 35 -20.12 -39.84 -23.54
CA PRO A 35 -20.15 -39.32 -24.92
C PRO A 35 -21.21 -38.24 -25.21
N ASN A 36 -22.01 -37.80 -24.24
CA ASN A 36 -23.13 -36.87 -24.48
C ASN A 36 -23.30 -35.79 -23.40
N ILE A 37 -22.21 -35.09 -23.09
CA ILE A 37 -22.16 -34.04 -22.06
C ILE A 37 -21.80 -32.69 -22.67
N SER A 38 -22.37 -31.62 -22.13
CA SER A 38 -21.95 -30.24 -22.36
C SER A 38 -21.64 -29.54 -21.04
N ILE A 39 -20.55 -28.76 -21.02
CA ILE A 39 -20.15 -27.98 -19.85
C ILE A 39 -20.67 -26.56 -19.97
N ILE A 40 -21.30 -26.05 -18.91
CA ILE A 40 -21.72 -24.66 -18.81
C ILE A 40 -20.87 -23.99 -17.74
N ILE A 41 -19.99 -23.09 -18.16
CA ILE A 41 -19.12 -22.32 -17.27
C ILE A 41 -19.95 -21.17 -16.69
N LEU A 42 -20.29 -21.29 -15.41
CA LEU A 42 -20.95 -20.23 -14.63
C LEU A 42 -19.88 -19.30 -14.07
N HIS A 43 -19.88 -18.04 -14.50
CA HIS A 43 -18.96 -17.02 -14.01
C HIS A 43 -19.71 -15.77 -13.57
N VAL A 44 -19.37 -15.24 -12.40
CA VAL A 44 -20.02 -14.05 -11.85
C VAL A 44 -19.38 -12.79 -12.42
N LYS A 45 -20.18 -11.94 -13.08
CA LYS A 45 -19.71 -10.65 -13.58
C LYS A 45 -19.54 -9.71 -12.38
N TYR A 46 -18.29 -9.53 -11.97
CA TYR A 46 -17.96 -8.62 -10.89
C TYR A 46 -17.82 -7.21 -11.45
N ASN A 47 -18.89 -6.42 -11.34
CA ASN A 47 -18.88 -5.04 -11.83
C ASN A 47 -18.26 -4.13 -10.75
N SER A 48 -16.93 -4.23 -10.55
CA SER A 48 -16.20 -3.42 -9.56
C SER A 48 -16.47 -1.94 -9.72
N SER A 49 -16.59 -1.50 -10.98
CA SER A 49 -16.84 -0.14 -11.43
C SER A 49 -18.27 0.38 -11.19
N LYS A 50 -19.20 -0.44 -10.70
CA LYS A 50 -20.57 0.01 -10.39
C LYS A 50 -20.63 0.90 -9.15
N ASP A 51 -19.83 0.56 -8.14
CA ASP A 51 -19.74 1.34 -6.90
C ASP A 51 -18.42 2.12 -6.79
N HIS A 52 -17.31 1.59 -7.33
CA HIS A 52 -15.99 2.19 -7.15
C HIS A 52 -15.02 2.01 -8.32
N VAL A 53 -14.22 3.02 -8.62
CA VAL A 53 -13.10 2.99 -9.56
C VAL A 53 -11.80 2.81 -8.80
N TYR A 54 -10.99 1.84 -9.21
CA TYR A 54 -9.66 1.62 -8.66
C TYR A 54 -8.64 2.51 -9.37
N THR A 55 -7.94 3.35 -8.60
CA THR A 55 -6.90 4.25 -9.10
C THR A 55 -5.58 4.02 -8.34
N LEU A 56 -4.50 4.65 -8.80
CA LEU A 56 -3.20 4.67 -8.09
C LEU A 56 -3.31 5.28 -6.67
N LEU A 57 -4.38 6.03 -6.38
CA LEU A 57 -4.68 6.63 -5.08
C LEU A 57 -5.66 5.81 -4.23
N GLY A 58 -6.06 4.63 -4.72
CA GLY A 58 -7.00 3.73 -4.04
C GLY A 58 -8.39 3.68 -4.68
N LYS A 59 -9.34 3.14 -3.91
CA LYS A 59 -10.72 2.85 -4.32
C LYS A 59 -11.58 4.12 -4.21
N LEU A 60 -11.93 4.74 -5.34
CA LEU A 60 -12.76 5.95 -5.42
C LEU A 60 -14.22 5.59 -5.74
N PRO A 61 -15.24 6.32 -5.26
CA PRO A 61 -16.63 6.06 -5.64
C PRO A 61 -16.86 6.32 -7.14
N ALA A 62 -17.49 5.38 -7.84
CA ALA A 62 -17.73 5.49 -9.29
C ALA A 62 -18.60 6.70 -9.65
N LYS A 63 -19.47 7.16 -8.74
CA LYS A 63 -20.34 8.33 -8.91
C LYS A 63 -19.59 9.67 -9.07
N GLY A 64 -18.30 9.72 -8.70
CA GLY A 64 -17.46 10.90 -8.87
C GLY A 64 -16.66 10.92 -10.18
N ALA A 65 -16.73 9.86 -10.98
CA ALA A 65 -16.02 9.75 -12.25
C ALA A 65 -16.94 10.11 -13.43
N CYS A 66 -16.37 10.70 -14.48
CA CYS A 66 -17.09 10.97 -15.73
C CYS A 66 -17.58 9.66 -16.37
N GLU A 67 -18.82 9.65 -16.88
CA GLU A 67 -19.44 8.46 -17.49
C GLU A 67 -18.58 7.87 -18.62
N GLU A 68 -17.91 8.71 -19.41
CA GLU A 68 -17.01 8.25 -20.47
C GLU A 68 -15.80 7.47 -19.91
N THR A 69 -15.31 7.85 -18.72
CA THR A 69 -14.21 7.15 -18.06
C THR A 69 -14.68 5.82 -17.46
N LEU A 70 -15.88 5.80 -16.88
CA LEU A 70 -16.50 4.57 -16.37
C LEU A 70 -16.73 3.56 -17.49
N GLU A 71 -17.20 4.03 -18.65
CA GLU A 71 -17.47 3.16 -19.81
C GLU A 71 -16.20 2.53 -20.37
N ARG A 72 -15.09 3.27 -20.42
CA ARG A 72 -13.78 2.73 -20.82
C ARG A 72 -13.28 1.66 -19.84
N ILE A 73 -13.50 1.86 -18.53
CA ILE A 73 -13.11 0.90 -17.49
C ILE A 73 -13.98 -0.37 -17.59
N ARG A 74 -15.30 -0.23 -17.73
CA ARG A 74 -16.21 -1.37 -17.93
C ARG A 74 -15.81 -2.20 -19.14
N LYS A 75 -15.51 -1.55 -20.26
CA LYS A 75 -15.06 -2.23 -21.49
C LYS A 75 -13.72 -2.94 -21.31
N TYR A 76 -12.81 -2.38 -20.53
CA TYR A 76 -11.53 -3.01 -20.20
C TYR A 76 -11.72 -4.24 -19.28
N GLU A 77 -12.52 -4.11 -18.22
CA GLU A 77 -12.89 -5.22 -17.31
C GLU A 77 -13.55 -6.38 -18.09
N GLU A 78 -14.48 -6.05 -18.99
CA GLU A 78 -15.16 -7.01 -19.87
C GLU A 78 -14.18 -7.71 -20.82
N THR A 79 -13.19 -6.99 -21.36
CA THR A 79 -12.16 -7.60 -22.21
C THR A 79 -11.30 -8.62 -21.44
N ILE A 80 -10.99 -8.35 -20.17
CA ILE A 80 -10.24 -9.28 -19.31
C ILE A 80 -11.08 -10.52 -19.02
N ILE A 81 -12.36 -10.35 -18.65
CA ILE A 81 -13.27 -11.46 -18.35
C ILE A 81 -13.46 -12.33 -19.60
N ASN A 82 -13.71 -11.73 -20.76
CA ASN A 82 -13.84 -12.46 -22.02
C ASN A 82 -12.59 -13.27 -22.34
N LYS A 83 -11.39 -12.69 -22.15
CA LYS A 83 -10.12 -13.40 -22.35
C LYS A 83 -9.95 -14.57 -21.36
N LEU A 84 -10.44 -14.45 -20.13
CA LEU A 84 -10.43 -15.53 -19.14
C LEU A 84 -11.41 -16.65 -19.52
N LEU A 85 -12.65 -16.30 -19.85
CA LEU A 85 -13.67 -17.26 -20.29
C LEU A 85 -13.24 -18.02 -21.54
N SER A 86 -12.60 -17.35 -22.51
CA SER A 86 -12.03 -18.02 -23.68
C SER A 86 -10.96 -19.06 -23.31
N LYS A 87 -10.19 -18.85 -22.24
CA LYS A 87 -9.22 -19.85 -21.75
C LYS A 87 -9.92 -21.06 -21.12
N TYR A 88 -11.01 -20.83 -20.38
CA TYR A 88 -11.79 -21.94 -19.84
C TYR A 88 -12.46 -22.77 -20.93
N ILE A 89 -13.05 -22.13 -21.95
CA ILE A 89 -13.58 -22.83 -23.12
C ILE A 89 -12.49 -23.63 -23.84
N ALA A 90 -11.30 -23.03 -24.03
CA ALA A 90 -10.18 -23.73 -24.66
C ALA A 90 -9.76 -24.99 -23.88
N LEU A 91 -9.78 -24.97 -22.55
CA LEU A 91 -9.47 -26.17 -21.75
C LEU A 91 -10.50 -27.29 -21.90
N CYS A 92 -11.73 -26.98 -22.31
CA CYS A 92 -12.73 -28.00 -22.55
C CYS A 92 -12.47 -28.79 -23.84
N ASP A 93 -11.67 -28.26 -24.79
CA ASP A 93 -11.17 -28.79 -26.07
C ASP A 93 -12.11 -29.74 -26.85
N LYS A 94 -12.43 -30.92 -26.29
CA LYS A 94 -13.22 -32.01 -26.89
C LYS A 94 -14.68 -32.06 -26.43
N ILE A 95 -15.06 -31.29 -25.41
CA ILE A 95 -16.42 -31.25 -24.85
C ILE A 95 -17.09 -29.91 -25.19
N PRO A 96 -18.34 -29.89 -25.72
CA PRO A 96 -19.07 -28.65 -25.99
C PRO A 96 -19.20 -27.80 -24.73
N ALA A 97 -18.63 -26.58 -24.76
CA ALA A 97 -18.64 -25.66 -23.62
C ALA A 97 -19.35 -24.35 -23.96
N GLU A 98 -20.24 -23.92 -23.07
CA GLU A 98 -20.95 -22.64 -23.13
C GLU A 98 -20.61 -21.80 -21.89
N THR A 99 -20.70 -20.49 -21.99
CA THR A 99 -20.51 -19.58 -20.85
C THR A 99 -21.84 -18.96 -20.45
N PHE A 100 -22.12 -18.95 -19.16
CA PHE A 100 -23.29 -18.29 -18.59
C PHE A 100 -22.83 -17.27 -17.55
N GLU A 101 -22.96 -15.99 -17.91
CA GLU A 101 -22.58 -14.87 -17.04
C GLU A 101 -23.69 -14.61 -16.02
N VAL A 102 -23.34 -14.64 -14.74
CA VAL A 102 -24.25 -14.30 -13.65
C VAL A 102 -24.02 -12.83 -13.30
N GLU A 103 -25.01 -11.97 -13.54
CA GLU A 103 -24.97 -10.60 -13.06
C GLU A 103 -25.12 -10.58 -11.54
N LYS A 104 -24.18 -9.92 -10.85
CA LYS A 104 -24.24 -9.79 -9.40
C LYS A 104 -25.28 -8.76 -8.99
N PHE A 105 -26.33 -9.22 -8.30
CA PHE A 105 -27.29 -8.38 -7.57
C PHE A 105 -26.82 -8.14 -6.12
N ASP A 106 -27.47 -7.23 -5.39
CA ASP A 106 -27.15 -6.88 -3.99
C ASP A 106 -27.43 -8.04 -2.98
N GLU A 107 -27.72 -9.24 -3.48
CA GLU A 107 -28.06 -10.41 -2.71
C GLU A 107 -26.85 -11.32 -2.40
N PRO A 108 -26.90 -12.12 -1.32
CA PRO A 108 -25.84 -13.07 -0.99
C PRO A 108 -25.66 -14.13 -2.09
N MET A 109 -24.41 -14.47 -2.42
CA MET A 109 -24.07 -15.43 -3.49
C MET A 109 -24.73 -16.80 -3.31
N GLN A 110 -24.90 -17.27 -2.08
CA GLN A 110 -25.58 -18.54 -1.83
C GLN A 110 -27.05 -18.53 -2.26
N ASN A 111 -27.76 -17.40 -2.14
CA ASN A 111 -29.16 -17.27 -2.57
C ASN A 111 -29.23 -17.27 -4.09
N ILE A 112 -28.39 -16.46 -4.75
CA ILE A 112 -28.27 -16.40 -6.22
C ILE A 112 -27.99 -17.81 -6.78
N THR A 113 -27.13 -18.58 -6.11
CA THR A 113 -26.81 -19.96 -6.54
C THR A 113 -28.03 -20.87 -6.46
N ILE A 114 -28.81 -20.79 -5.37
CA ILE A 114 -30.05 -21.55 -5.23
C ILE A 114 -31.07 -21.13 -6.30
N ASP A 115 -31.24 -19.83 -6.53
CA ASP A 115 -32.15 -19.30 -7.54
C ASP A 115 -31.75 -19.73 -8.95
N LEU A 116 -30.45 -19.79 -9.26
CA LEU A 116 -29.94 -20.32 -10.53
C LEU A 116 -30.23 -21.81 -10.67
N ILE A 117 -30.10 -22.60 -9.60
CA ILE A 117 -30.43 -24.03 -9.63
C ILE A 117 -31.91 -24.23 -9.97
N PHE A 118 -32.81 -23.48 -9.34
CA PHE A 118 -34.24 -23.54 -9.64
C PHE A 118 -34.58 -22.97 -11.03
N GLY A 119 -34.06 -21.79 -11.36
CA GLY A 119 -34.42 -21.04 -12.57
C GLY A 119 -33.90 -21.69 -13.85
N LEU A 120 -32.71 -22.29 -13.82
CA LEU A 120 -32.12 -22.99 -14.97
C LEU A 120 -32.37 -24.51 -14.94
N GLY A 121 -32.98 -25.04 -13.87
CA GLY A 121 -33.20 -26.48 -13.70
C GLY A 121 -31.88 -27.26 -13.65
N ILE A 122 -30.91 -26.76 -12.88
CA ILE A 122 -29.56 -27.37 -12.82
C ILE A 122 -29.64 -28.72 -12.12
N THR A 123 -29.32 -29.79 -12.84
CA THR A 123 -29.27 -31.16 -12.29
C THR A 123 -27.90 -31.53 -11.74
N LYS A 124 -26.82 -30.96 -12.28
CA LYS A 124 -25.44 -31.19 -11.83
C LYS A 124 -24.68 -29.88 -11.73
N LEU A 125 -24.24 -29.54 -10.53
CA LEU A 125 -23.49 -28.33 -10.23
C LEU A 125 -22.13 -28.67 -9.59
N VAL A 126 -21.06 -28.24 -10.24
CA VAL A 126 -19.70 -28.25 -9.70
C VAL A 126 -19.38 -26.83 -9.26
N ILE A 127 -19.05 -26.64 -7.99
CA ILE A 127 -18.72 -25.33 -7.41
C ILE A 127 -17.30 -25.34 -6.88
N GLY A 128 -16.47 -24.42 -7.39
CA GLY A 128 -15.15 -24.14 -6.83
C GLY A 128 -15.25 -23.31 -5.56
N PHE A 129 -14.30 -23.49 -4.64
CA PHE A 129 -14.28 -22.76 -3.36
C PHE A 129 -14.22 -21.24 -3.55
N SER A 130 -13.46 -20.77 -4.55
CA SER A 130 -13.30 -19.35 -4.87
C SER A 130 -14.58 -18.69 -5.39
N PHE A 131 -15.53 -19.46 -5.93
CA PHE A 131 -16.80 -18.94 -6.46
C PHE A 131 -17.63 -18.23 -5.38
N MET A 132 -17.56 -18.71 -4.13
CA MET A 132 -18.29 -18.14 -2.99
C MET A 132 -17.55 -17.01 -2.29
N ARG A 133 -16.34 -16.65 -2.73
CA ARG A 133 -15.46 -15.69 -2.04
C ARG A 133 -15.70 -14.28 -2.59
N HIS A 134 -16.23 -13.38 -1.76
CA HIS A 134 -16.39 -11.95 -2.10
C HIS A 134 -15.50 -11.03 -1.23
N SER A 135 -14.84 -11.58 -0.21
CA SER A 135 -13.90 -10.84 0.64
C SER A 135 -12.76 -11.73 1.11
N LEU A 136 -11.66 -11.14 1.61
CA LEU A 136 -10.51 -11.87 2.16
C LEU A 136 -10.84 -12.74 3.40
N LYS A 137 -12.08 -12.69 3.92
CA LYS A 137 -12.53 -13.50 5.06
C LYS A 137 -13.05 -14.85 4.58
N SER A 138 -12.29 -15.91 4.83
CA SER A 138 -12.60 -17.29 4.39
C SER A 138 -13.83 -17.94 5.05
N LYS A 139 -14.35 -17.38 6.15
CA LYS A 139 -15.50 -17.94 6.87
C LYS A 139 -16.81 -17.85 6.08
N ASP A 140 -16.99 -16.79 5.29
CA ASP A 140 -18.26 -16.53 4.60
C ASP A 140 -18.44 -17.44 3.38
N ALA A 141 -17.35 -17.77 2.68
CA ALA A 141 -17.38 -18.69 1.53
C ALA A 141 -17.81 -20.10 1.94
N MET A 142 -17.29 -20.61 3.06
CA MET A 142 -17.64 -21.93 3.60
C MET A 142 -19.08 -22.01 4.10
N ASN A 143 -19.56 -20.95 4.76
CA ASN A 143 -20.97 -20.86 5.18
C ASN A 143 -21.90 -20.81 3.96
N GLY A 144 -21.51 -20.11 2.89
CA GLY A 144 -22.25 -20.07 1.63
C GLY A 144 -22.32 -21.43 0.94
N LEU A 145 -21.19 -22.14 0.84
CA LEU A 145 -21.14 -23.51 0.29
C LEU A 145 -22.03 -24.48 1.08
N PHE A 146 -21.96 -24.40 2.42
CA PHE A 146 -22.79 -25.21 3.29
C PHE A 146 -24.27 -24.88 3.14
N TYR A 147 -24.61 -23.60 3.02
CA TYR A 147 -25.98 -23.17 2.78
C TYR A 147 -26.52 -23.75 1.47
N VAL A 148 -25.76 -23.67 0.37
CA VAL A 148 -26.15 -24.26 -0.91
C VAL A 148 -26.30 -25.78 -0.79
N HIS A 149 -25.39 -26.46 -0.10
CA HIS A 149 -25.50 -27.90 0.13
C HIS A 149 -26.77 -28.29 0.91
N GLN A 150 -27.18 -27.48 1.89
CA GLN A 150 -28.39 -27.72 2.70
C GLN A 150 -29.69 -27.39 1.97
N HIS A 151 -29.68 -26.34 1.14
CA HIS A 151 -30.90 -25.78 0.54
C HIS A 151 -31.06 -26.13 -0.94
N LYS A 152 -30.11 -26.85 -1.55
CA LYS A 152 -30.26 -27.34 -2.92
C LYS A 152 -31.47 -28.28 -3.01
N PRO A 153 -32.21 -28.27 -4.12
CA PRO A 153 -33.27 -29.23 -4.34
C PRO A 153 -32.73 -30.65 -4.54
N ASP A 154 -33.57 -31.65 -4.27
CA ASP A 154 -33.20 -33.07 -4.36
C ASP A 154 -32.78 -33.50 -5.78
N PHE A 155 -33.29 -32.81 -6.82
CA PHE A 155 -32.94 -33.10 -8.21
C PHE A 155 -31.55 -32.59 -8.62
N CYS A 156 -30.89 -31.77 -7.79
CA CYS A 156 -29.57 -31.21 -8.09
C CYS A 156 -28.48 -31.97 -7.33
N GLU A 157 -27.55 -32.58 -8.04
CA GLU A 157 -26.29 -33.10 -7.50
C GLU A 157 -25.26 -31.96 -7.38
N LEU A 158 -24.65 -31.80 -6.21
CA LEU A 158 -23.67 -30.74 -5.92
C LEU A 158 -22.30 -31.35 -5.64
N PHE A 159 -21.27 -30.83 -6.31
CA PHE A 159 -19.87 -31.20 -6.13
C PHE A 159 -19.08 -29.96 -5.72
N ILE A 160 -18.50 -29.97 -4.53
CA ILE A 160 -17.70 -28.84 -4.01
C ILE A 160 -16.22 -29.18 -4.20
N ILE A 161 -15.50 -28.34 -4.93
CA ILE A 161 -14.08 -28.54 -5.25
C ILE A 161 -13.23 -27.49 -4.54
N CYS A 162 -12.14 -27.95 -3.92
CA CYS A 162 -11.14 -27.07 -3.31
C CYS A 162 -9.75 -27.62 -3.58
N GLY A 163 -8.87 -26.82 -4.17
CA GLY A 163 -7.50 -27.26 -4.49
C GLY A 163 -7.46 -28.45 -5.46
N GLY A 164 -8.44 -28.56 -6.36
CA GLY A 164 -8.58 -29.67 -7.31
C GLY A 164 -9.09 -31.00 -6.74
N LYS A 165 -9.55 -31.02 -5.48
CA LYS A 165 -10.13 -32.21 -4.84
C LYS A 165 -11.58 -31.98 -4.44
N GLN A 166 -12.41 -33.02 -4.52
CA GLN A 166 -13.79 -32.97 -4.04
C GLN A 166 -13.80 -33.03 -2.50
N VAL A 167 -14.66 -32.20 -1.92
CA VAL A 167 -14.85 -32.09 -0.46
C VAL A 167 -16.33 -32.08 -0.12
N SER A 168 -16.67 -32.69 1.01
CA SER A 168 -18.05 -32.84 1.48
C SER A 168 -18.20 -32.21 2.88
N PRO A 169 -19.20 -31.34 3.11
CA PRO A 169 -19.43 -30.77 4.42
C PRO A 169 -20.14 -31.76 5.35
N ARG A 170 -19.66 -31.88 6.58
CA ARG A 170 -20.25 -32.72 7.63
C ARG A 170 -20.45 -31.93 8.92
N VAL A 171 -21.61 -32.10 9.56
CA VAL A 171 -21.91 -31.50 10.86
C VAL A 171 -21.68 -32.53 11.96
N LYS A 172 -20.82 -32.21 12.93
CA LYS A 172 -20.64 -33.01 14.14
C LYS A 172 -20.50 -32.07 15.35
N ASN A 173 -21.40 -32.19 16.33
CA ASN A 173 -21.45 -31.36 17.54
C ASN A 173 -21.49 -29.84 17.26
N ASP A 174 -22.38 -29.38 16.39
CA ASP A 174 -22.51 -27.97 15.95
C ASP A 174 -21.25 -27.36 15.30
N GLU A 175 -20.28 -28.19 14.91
CA GLU A 175 -19.12 -27.78 14.12
C GLU A 175 -19.21 -28.33 12.69
N ILE A 176 -19.03 -27.43 11.70
CA ILE A 176 -18.91 -27.80 10.28
C ILE A 176 -17.47 -28.22 10.01
N THR A 177 -17.27 -29.45 9.54
CA THR A 177 -15.98 -29.99 9.09
C THR A 177 -16.07 -30.40 7.63
N MET A 178 -15.00 -30.17 6.86
CA MET A 178 -14.90 -30.69 5.49
C MET A 178 -14.15 -32.02 5.51
N GLU A 179 -14.69 -33.02 4.82
CA GLU A 179 -14.07 -34.32 4.60
C GLU A 179 -13.76 -34.49 3.11
N ASP A 180 -12.63 -35.11 2.78
CA ASP A 180 -12.30 -35.48 1.39
C ASP A 180 -13.03 -36.77 0.99
N ASP A 181 -12.83 -37.21 -0.26
CA ASP A 181 -13.44 -38.42 -0.83
C ASP A 181 -13.07 -39.72 -0.07
N SER A 182 -12.04 -39.69 0.79
CA SER A 182 -11.63 -40.81 1.65
C SER A 182 -12.17 -40.73 3.09
N GLY A 183 -12.99 -39.72 3.39
CA GLY A 183 -13.56 -39.48 4.72
C GLY A 183 -12.56 -38.88 5.72
N VAL A 184 -11.39 -38.41 5.26
CA VAL A 184 -10.40 -37.77 6.10
C VAL A 184 -10.79 -36.32 6.33
N LYS A 185 -10.74 -35.86 7.59
CA LYS A 185 -11.05 -34.48 7.96
C LYS A 185 -9.98 -33.53 7.41
N VAL A 186 -10.40 -32.60 6.56
CA VAL A 186 -9.50 -31.67 5.86
C VAL A 186 -9.54 -30.25 6.43
N ALA A 187 -10.60 -29.82 7.12
CA ALA A 187 -10.70 -28.49 7.76
C ALA A 187 -11.66 -28.41 8.98
N LYS A 188 -11.35 -27.54 9.97
CA LYS A 188 -12.15 -27.31 11.20
C LYS A 188 -12.45 -25.82 11.45
N MET A 189 -13.64 -25.50 11.97
CA MET A 189 -14.22 -24.14 12.10
C MET A 189 -13.60 -23.21 13.17
N ARG A 190 -12.96 -23.74 14.24
CA ARG A 190 -12.54 -22.91 15.40
C ARG A 190 -11.17 -22.25 15.29
N ASP A 191 -10.23 -22.78 14.52
CA ASP A 191 -8.85 -22.26 14.49
C ASP A 191 -8.52 -21.50 13.20
N LYS A 192 -8.43 -20.16 13.30
CA LYS A 192 -7.94 -19.27 12.23
C LYS A 192 -6.56 -19.69 11.70
N THR A 193 -5.73 -20.27 12.56
CA THR A 193 -4.40 -20.77 12.25
C THR A 193 -4.44 -22.04 11.40
N SER A 194 -5.31 -23.01 11.73
CA SER A 194 -5.43 -24.27 10.99
C SER A 194 -5.92 -24.07 9.54
N PHE A 195 -6.85 -23.14 9.32
CA PHE A 195 -7.44 -22.90 8.00
C PHE A 195 -6.52 -22.09 7.08
N LYS A 196 -5.81 -21.10 7.62
CA LYS A 196 -4.77 -20.37 6.89
C LYS A 196 -3.61 -21.30 6.51
N TYR A 197 -3.18 -22.13 7.45
CA TYR A 197 -2.15 -23.16 7.24
C TYR A 197 -2.56 -24.21 6.20
N TRP A 198 -3.86 -24.57 6.14
CA TRP A 198 -4.39 -25.49 5.14
C TRP A 198 -4.41 -24.92 3.72
N ILE A 199 -4.83 -23.66 3.55
CA ILE A 199 -4.74 -22.96 2.25
C ILE A 199 -3.27 -22.82 1.83
N GLU A 200 -2.38 -22.40 2.74
CA GLU A 200 -0.95 -22.29 2.44
C GLU A 200 -0.31 -23.63 2.06
N ARG A 201 -0.76 -24.78 2.61
CA ARG A 201 -0.30 -26.12 2.20
C ARG A 201 -0.91 -26.65 0.90
N MET A 202 -2.14 -26.25 0.55
CA MET A 202 -2.82 -26.71 -0.66
C MET A 202 -2.35 -25.96 -1.92
N PHE A 203 -1.93 -24.70 -1.78
CA PHE A 203 -1.50 -23.84 -2.90
C PHE A 203 0.03 -23.70 -3.04
N CYS A 204 0.83 -24.31 -2.15
CA CYS A 204 2.27 -24.46 -2.30
C CYS A 204 2.63 -25.96 -2.36
N ASP A 205 2.98 -26.47 -3.54
CA ASP A 205 3.48 -27.84 -3.66
C ASP A 205 5.03 -27.85 -3.71
N LYS A 206 5.61 -28.51 -2.69
CA LYS A 206 6.88 -29.23 -2.58
C LYS A 206 8.19 -28.58 -3.04
N THR A 207 8.94 -28.08 -2.05
CA THR A 207 10.36 -28.42 -1.88
C THR A 207 10.72 -28.52 -0.39
N ILE A 208 11.23 -29.70 -0.01
CA ILE A 208 12.12 -30.03 1.13
C ILE A 208 11.46 -30.35 2.48
N ASP A 209 11.52 -31.65 2.80
CA ASP A 209 11.50 -32.25 4.13
C ASP A 209 12.81 -31.97 4.89
N SER A 210 12.66 -31.92 6.23
CA SER A 210 13.62 -32.26 7.30
C SER A 210 14.11 -31.12 8.22
N ASN A 211 13.51 -31.14 9.42
CA ASN A 211 14.07 -31.08 10.78
C ASN A 211 15.01 -29.94 11.24
N GLN A 212 14.56 -29.33 12.36
CA GLN A 212 15.30 -29.05 13.60
C GLN A 212 16.82 -28.78 13.51
N THR A 213 17.24 -27.57 13.83
CA THR A 213 17.94 -27.22 15.10
C THR A 213 18.71 -25.91 14.94
N SER A 214 18.72 -25.15 16.02
CA SER A 214 19.64 -24.06 16.31
C SER A 214 21.10 -24.45 16.04
N SER A 215 21.85 -23.62 15.32
CA SER A 215 23.01 -22.89 15.86
C SER A 215 23.87 -22.29 14.75
N SER A 216 24.40 -21.12 15.08
CA SER A 216 25.47 -20.39 14.40
C SER A 216 26.66 -21.26 14.01
N ARG A 217 27.14 -21.10 12.78
CA ARG A 217 28.53 -20.72 12.43
C ARG A 217 28.75 -20.84 10.91
N SER A 218 29.12 -19.72 10.29
CA SER A 218 29.97 -19.69 9.10
C SER A 218 31.35 -20.29 9.45
N PRO A 219 32.11 -20.93 8.52
CA PRO A 219 32.72 -20.19 7.40
C PRO A 219 33.02 -20.99 6.09
N THR A 220 33.14 -20.21 5.01
CA THR A 220 34.10 -20.28 3.87
C THR A 220 34.28 -21.52 2.97
N THR A 221 34.42 -21.17 1.68
CA THR A 221 35.22 -21.73 0.58
C THR A 221 34.68 -22.87 -0.29
N SER A 222 34.64 -22.55 -1.59
CA SER A 222 34.69 -23.39 -2.80
C SER A 222 35.61 -24.61 -2.64
N THR A 223 35.39 -25.74 -3.33
CA THR A 223 35.82 -25.96 -4.72
C THR A 223 35.18 -27.24 -5.29
N SER A 224 35.06 -27.23 -6.61
CA SER A 224 34.45 -28.18 -7.53
C SER A 224 35.21 -29.50 -7.79
N LEU A 225 34.44 -30.44 -8.36
CA LEU A 225 34.77 -31.42 -9.40
C LEU A 225 35.36 -32.80 -9.04
N GLU A 226 34.65 -33.79 -9.58
CA GLU A 226 34.90 -35.20 -9.87
C GLU A 226 36.34 -35.58 -10.27
N SER A 227 36.79 -36.80 -9.91
CA SER A 227 37.06 -37.88 -10.89
C SER A 227 37.67 -39.16 -10.26
N HIS A 228 37.41 -40.29 -10.95
CA HIS A 228 38.08 -41.61 -10.93
C HIS A 228 37.56 -42.67 -9.96
N LEU A 229 36.85 -43.66 -10.53
CA LEU A 229 36.91 -45.04 -10.04
C LEU A 229 37.54 -45.92 -11.14
N ASP A 230 38.70 -46.47 -10.79
CA ASP A 230 39.61 -47.22 -11.63
C ASP A 230 39.58 -48.72 -11.26
N GLN A 231 39.68 -49.55 -12.29
CA GLN A 231 40.38 -50.84 -12.41
C GLN A 231 40.33 -51.98 -11.35
N ASN A 232 39.60 -51.90 -10.24
CA ASN A 232 39.63 -52.94 -9.18
C ASN A 232 38.40 -53.87 -9.06
N GLN A 233 37.41 -53.80 -9.96
CA GLN A 233 36.23 -54.70 -9.87
C GLN A 233 36.46 -56.10 -10.46
N TRP A 234 37.37 -56.26 -11.43
CA TRP A 234 37.59 -57.56 -12.08
C TRP A 234 38.30 -58.58 -11.18
N GLU A 235 39.20 -58.14 -10.30
CA GLU A 235 39.86 -59.00 -9.31
C GLU A 235 38.88 -59.48 -8.23
N LEU A 236 37.91 -58.64 -7.84
CA LEU A 236 36.85 -59.00 -6.91
C LEU A 236 35.90 -60.06 -7.47
N TYR A 237 35.51 -59.96 -8.75
CA TYR A 237 34.65 -60.96 -9.39
C TYR A 237 35.36 -62.31 -9.62
N MET A 238 36.67 -62.29 -9.94
CA MET A 238 37.45 -63.53 -10.04
C MET A 238 37.56 -64.25 -8.68
N GLN A 239 37.76 -63.50 -7.60
CA GLN A 239 37.82 -64.04 -6.24
C GLN A 239 36.47 -64.63 -5.78
N GLU A 240 35.35 -63.98 -6.13
CA GLU A 240 34.00 -64.48 -5.84
C GLU A 240 33.69 -65.78 -6.58
N ILE A 241 34.12 -65.90 -7.85
CA ILE A 241 33.94 -67.11 -8.65
C ILE A 241 34.79 -68.26 -8.11
N GLU A 242 36.04 -68.01 -7.68
CA GLU A 242 36.89 -69.02 -7.05
C GLU A 242 36.31 -69.52 -5.71
N ASN A 243 35.77 -68.62 -4.89
CA ASN A 243 35.13 -68.97 -3.63
C ASN A 243 33.86 -69.81 -3.87
N TYR A 244 33.04 -69.46 -4.86
CA TYR A 244 31.84 -70.21 -5.21
C TYR A 244 32.16 -71.62 -5.75
N LEU A 245 33.23 -71.76 -6.54
CA LEU A 245 33.70 -73.06 -7.03
C LEU A 245 34.25 -73.94 -5.89
N GLN A 246 34.93 -73.35 -4.90
CA GLN A 246 35.36 -74.07 -3.69
C GLN A 246 34.17 -74.52 -2.82
N GLU A 247 33.12 -73.70 -2.74
CA GLU A 247 31.90 -74.03 -2.00
C GLU A 247 31.15 -75.21 -2.64
N LEU A 248 31.02 -75.22 -3.97
CA LEU A 248 30.41 -76.33 -4.72
C LEU A 248 31.20 -77.64 -4.63
N MET A 249 32.53 -77.59 -4.56
CA MET A 249 33.34 -78.79 -4.32
C MET A 249 33.22 -79.33 -2.89
N SER A 250 32.84 -78.50 -1.92
CA SER A 250 32.67 -78.91 -0.51
C SER A 250 31.33 -79.61 -0.24
N LEU A 251 30.33 -79.41 -1.11
CA LEU A 251 28.99 -80.03 -1.02
C LEU A 251 28.93 -81.50 -1.50
N HIS A 252 30.07 -82.13 -1.80
CA HIS A 252 30.14 -83.54 -2.23
C HIS A 252 30.78 -84.50 -1.21
N LEU A 253 30.75 -84.16 0.09
CA LEU A 253 31.33 -84.98 1.16
C LEU A 253 30.36 -85.47 2.25
N ASP A 254 29.05 -85.21 2.15
CA ASP A 254 28.07 -85.79 3.08
C ASP A 254 27.07 -86.69 2.35
N GLU A 255 27.49 -87.93 2.10
CA GLU A 255 26.56 -89.06 2.12
C GLU A 255 26.16 -89.33 3.58
N GLY A 256 24.89 -89.07 3.95
CA GLY A 256 24.33 -89.70 5.14
C GLY A 256 23.24 -88.95 5.91
N SER A 257 22.04 -88.79 5.35
CA SER A 257 20.79 -89.12 6.07
C SER A 257 19.59 -89.08 5.13
N PHE A 258 19.03 -90.25 4.86
CA PHE A 258 17.74 -90.41 4.19
C PHE A 258 16.61 -90.13 5.20
N GLY A 259 15.68 -89.26 4.81
CA GLY A 259 14.44 -88.98 5.54
C GLY A 259 13.41 -88.29 4.63
N GLN A 260 12.74 -89.11 3.82
CA GLN A 260 11.36 -88.99 3.30
C GLN A 260 10.81 -87.62 2.92
N ASP A 261 10.72 -87.39 1.61
CA ASP A 261 9.46 -87.42 0.83
C ASP A 261 9.57 -86.39 -0.31
N ASN A 262 9.68 -86.88 -1.55
CA ASN A 262 9.36 -86.08 -2.72
C ASN A 262 8.64 -86.98 -3.73
N ASP A 263 7.40 -86.56 -3.99
CA ASP A 263 6.67 -86.84 -5.21
C ASP A 263 7.42 -86.26 -6.42
N ASP A 264 7.28 -86.99 -7.52
CA ASP A 264 7.86 -86.77 -8.84
C ASP A 264 7.62 -85.37 -9.41
N SER A 265 8.68 -84.78 -9.99
CA SER A 265 8.77 -84.51 -11.44
C SER A 265 9.87 -83.47 -11.71
N PHE A 266 10.88 -83.83 -12.49
CA PHE A 266 11.22 -83.18 -13.77
C PHE A 266 12.43 -83.91 -14.40
N LEU A 267 12.27 -84.21 -15.69
CA LEU A 267 13.06 -85.16 -16.48
C LEU A 267 14.54 -84.76 -16.64
N SER A 268 15.40 -85.79 -16.67
CA SER A 268 16.80 -85.70 -17.06
C SER A 268 16.97 -85.81 -18.59
N PRO A 269 17.91 -85.08 -19.21
CA PRO A 269 18.41 -85.41 -20.54
C PRO A 269 19.66 -86.28 -20.39
N ILE A 270 19.48 -87.59 -20.18
CA ILE A 270 20.53 -88.61 -20.38
C ILE A 270 20.09 -89.56 -21.50
N GLU A 271 19.76 -88.98 -22.66
CA GLU A 271 19.30 -89.74 -23.82
C GLU A 271 20.15 -89.45 -25.06
N PRO A 272 21.49 -89.51 -24.92
CA PRO A 272 22.29 -90.15 -25.98
C PRO A 272 23.23 -91.28 -25.51
N TYR A 273 23.42 -91.52 -24.22
CA TYR A 273 24.52 -92.39 -23.74
C TYR A 273 24.25 -93.91 -23.83
N VAL A 274 23.02 -94.33 -24.09
CA VAL A 274 22.68 -95.76 -24.27
C VAL A 274 23.20 -96.31 -25.61
N GLN A 275 23.62 -95.46 -26.56
CA GLN A 275 24.18 -95.89 -27.85
C GLN A 275 25.72 -96.04 -27.87
N GLN A 276 26.47 -95.40 -26.96
CA GLN A 276 27.93 -95.56 -26.90
C GLN A 276 28.39 -96.82 -26.15
N LEU A 277 27.57 -97.34 -25.23
CA LEU A 277 27.82 -98.61 -24.53
C LEU A 277 27.74 -99.87 -25.42
N LYS A 278 27.25 -99.75 -26.66
CA LYS A 278 27.31 -100.85 -27.63
C LYS A 278 28.64 -100.93 -28.39
N ASN A 279 29.46 -99.86 -28.38
CA ASN A 279 30.73 -99.82 -29.12
C ASN A 279 31.96 -100.20 -28.27
N SER A 280 31.87 -100.19 -26.93
CA SER A 280 32.95 -100.65 -26.04
C SER A 280 33.11 -102.18 -26.02
N ASN A 281 32.03 -102.94 -26.30
CA ASN A 281 32.11 -104.40 -26.48
C ASN A 281 32.93 -104.83 -27.72
N ASN A 282 33.15 -103.93 -28.69
CA ASN A 282 34.00 -104.20 -29.85
C ASN A 282 35.50 -103.97 -29.59
N LYS A 283 35.86 -103.18 -28.57
CA LYS A 283 37.27 -102.91 -28.25
C LYS A 283 37.87 -104.04 -27.42
N VAL A 284 37.13 -104.55 -26.43
CA VAL A 284 37.51 -105.72 -25.61
C VAL A 284 37.64 -106.98 -26.46
N THR A 285 36.75 -107.19 -27.43
CA THR A 285 36.84 -108.32 -28.37
C THR A 285 38.04 -108.18 -29.32
N LYS A 286 38.37 -106.96 -29.78
CA LYS A 286 39.55 -106.72 -30.64
C LYS A 286 40.88 -106.94 -29.91
N THR A 287 41.00 -106.51 -28.66
CA THR A 287 42.19 -106.74 -27.82
C THR A 287 42.33 -108.21 -27.45
N THR A 288 41.21 -108.90 -27.16
CA THR A 288 41.20 -110.35 -26.87
C THR A 288 41.64 -111.17 -28.09
N ILE A 289 41.23 -110.79 -29.30
CA ILE A 289 41.63 -111.45 -30.55
C ILE A 289 43.12 -111.20 -30.87
N ASP A 290 43.67 -110.00 -30.63
CA ASP A 290 45.09 -109.70 -30.86
C ASP A 290 46.02 -110.48 -29.91
N ILE A 291 45.59 -110.67 -28.64
CA ILE A 291 46.33 -111.49 -27.66
C ILE A 291 46.33 -112.97 -28.07
N VAL A 292 45.18 -113.51 -28.50
CA VAL A 292 45.08 -114.91 -28.96
C VAL A 292 45.94 -115.15 -30.20
N LEU A 293 45.97 -114.20 -31.15
CA LEU A 293 46.81 -114.29 -32.34
C LEU A 293 48.31 -114.17 -32.02
N ARG A 294 48.71 -113.31 -31.07
CA ARG A 294 50.12 -113.20 -30.64
C ARG A 294 50.61 -114.43 -29.87
N VAL A 295 49.77 -115.03 -29.02
CA VAL A 295 50.09 -116.28 -28.30
C VAL A 295 50.21 -117.46 -29.28
N SER A 296 49.32 -117.55 -30.28
CA SER A 296 49.40 -118.54 -31.35
C SER A 296 50.67 -118.41 -32.19
N PHE A 297 51.08 -117.18 -32.52
CA PHE A 297 52.27 -116.95 -33.35
C PHE A 297 53.58 -117.35 -32.65
N LEU A 298 53.71 -117.06 -31.35
CA LEU A 298 54.90 -117.36 -30.55
C LEU A 298 55.11 -118.86 -30.30
N THR A 299 54.06 -119.68 -30.34
CA THR A 299 54.20 -121.14 -30.23
C THR A 299 54.81 -121.80 -31.48
N THR A 300 54.79 -121.10 -32.63
CA THR A 300 55.22 -121.65 -33.93
C THR A 300 56.63 -121.26 -34.37
N THR A 301 57.23 -120.21 -33.80
CA THR A 301 58.56 -119.74 -34.20
C THR A 301 59.43 -119.49 -32.97
N TYR A 302 60.24 -120.48 -32.59
CA TYR A 302 61.57 -120.39 -31.96
C TYR A 302 61.90 -121.77 -31.37
N THR A 303 62.86 -122.44 -32.01
CA THR A 303 63.45 -123.71 -31.58
C THR A 303 64.37 -123.50 -30.37
N SER A 304 64.47 -124.54 -29.53
CA SER A 304 65.44 -124.72 -28.43
C SER A 304 65.19 -123.97 -27.09
N LYS A 305 64.04 -124.18 -26.45
CA LYS A 305 63.82 -123.97 -24.98
C LYS A 305 62.82 -125.00 -24.42
N SER A 306 62.95 -125.35 -23.14
CA SER A 306 62.19 -126.42 -22.45
C SER A 306 60.68 -126.12 -22.39
N ALA A 307 59.83 -127.15 -22.31
CA ALA A 307 58.37 -127.00 -22.25
C ALA A 307 57.89 -126.15 -21.06
N GLU A 308 58.62 -126.21 -19.94
CA GLU A 308 58.35 -125.42 -18.73
C GLU A 308 58.62 -123.93 -18.95
N GLU A 309 59.75 -123.57 -19.59
CA GLU A 309 60.09 -122.18 -19.91
C GLU A 309 59.10 -121.55 -20.90
N LYS A 310 58.53 -122.34 -21.81
CA LYS A 310 57.49 -121.87 -22.75
C LYS A 310 56.17 -121.59 -22.06
N LEU A 311 55.80 -122.41 -21.07
CA LEU A 311 54.59 -122.21 -20.29
C LEU A 311 54.70 -120.95 -19.41
N GLU A 312 55.87 -120.73 -18.83
CA GLU A 312 56.14 -119.56 -17.98
C GLU A 312 56.10 -118.25 -18.79
N ILE A 313 56.68 -118.22 -20.00
CA ILE A 313 56.58 -117.06 -20.90
C ILE A 313 55.12 -116.78 -21.31
N VAL A 314 54.31 -117.81 -21.51
CA VAL A 314 52.88 -117.64 -21.85
C VAL A 314 52.11 -117.12 -20.65
N ILE A 315 52.36 -117.64 -19.45
CA ILE A 315 51.74 -117.16 -18.20
C ILE A 315 52.12 -115.70 -17.94
N ASP A 316 53.38 -115.33 -18.11
CA ASP A 316 53.85 -113.95 -17.94
C ASP A 316 53.18 -112.98 -18.92
N LYS A 317 53.05 -113.36 -20.19
CA LYS A 317 52.34 -112.54 -21.19
C LYS A 317 50.85 -112.46 -20.95
N LEU A 318 50.25 -113.50 -20.39
CA LEU A 318 48.83 -113.53 -20.05
C LEU A 318 48.55 -112.65 -18.82
N ASN A 319 49.46 -112.65 -17.84
CA ASN A 319 49.44 -111.73 -16.70
C ASN A 319 49.72 -110.28 -17.13
N GLU A 320 50.66 -110.05 -18.04
CA GLU A 320 50.93 -108.72 -18.62
C GLU A 320 49.68 -108.19 -19.34
N ALA A 321 49.07 -109.00 -20.21
CA ALA A 321 47.83 -108.64 -20.90
C ALA A 321 46.66 -108.41 -19.95
N TYR A 322 46.51 -109.23 -18.90
CA TYR A 322 45.50 -109.03 -17.87
C TYR A 322 45.71 -107.70 -17.15
N ASN A 323 46.94 -107.37 -16.76
CA ASN A 323 47.26 -106.11 -16.11
C ASN A 323 47.02 -104.91 -17.04
N THR A 324 47.35 -105.00 -18.33
CA THR A 324 47.04 -103.95 -19.32
C THR A 324 45.54 -103.72 -19.43
N ILE A 325 44.73 -104.78 -19.51
CA ILE A 325 43.26 -104.67 -19.58
C ILE A 325 42.69 -104.01 -18.31
N GLN A 326 43.23 -104.32 -17.13
CA GLN A 326 42.78 -103.68 -15.88
C GLN A 326 43.15 -102.19 -15.83
N VAL A 327 44.34 -101.82 -16.32
CA VAL A 327 44.77 -100.41 -16.43
C VAL A 327 43.88 -99.66 -17.43
N GLU A 328 43.62 -100.22 -18.61
CA GLU A 328 42.74 -99.61 -19.63
C GLU A 328 41.30 -99.45 -19.12
N ARG A 329 40.77 -100.44 -18.39
CA ARG A 329 39.43 -100.35 -17.77
C ARG A 329 39.36 -99.26 -16.71
N LYS A 330 40.42 -99.12 -15.90
CA LYS A 330 40.52 -98.06 -14.90
C LYS A 330 40.59 -96.68 -15.58
N GLU A 331 41.40 -96.56 -16.63
CA GLU A 331 41.53 -95.33 -17.42
C GLU A 331 40.21 -94.95 -18.11
N GLU A 332 39.46 -95.91 -18.66
CA GLU A 332 38.15 -95.67 -19.28
C GLU A 332 37.11 -95.21 -18.24
N LYS A 333 37.12 -95.79 -17.04
CA LYS A 333 36.26 -95.33 -15.92
C LYS A 333 36.61 -93.90 -15.49
N GLU A 334 37.90 -93.59 -15.34
CA GLU A 334 38.36 -92.23 -15.03
C GLU A 334 38.06 -91.23 -16.16
N ASN A 335 38.08 -91.68 -17.42
CA ASN A 335 37.73 -90.84 -18.57
C ASN A 335 36.22 -90.57 -18.66
N LEU A 336 35.38 -91.57 -18.33
CA LEU A 336 33.93 -91.39 -18.20
C LEU A 336 33.57 -90.40 -17.10
N GLU A 337 34.24 -90.49 -15.95
CA GLU A 337 34.02 -89.54 -14.85
C GLU A 337 34.45 -88.12 -15.23
N ARG A 338 35.58 -87.97 -15.94
CA ARG A 338 36.01 -86.68 -16.51
C ARG A 338 35.00 -86.14 -17.52
N HIS A 339 34.45 -86.99 -18.38
CA HIS A 339 33.43 -86.59 -19.35
C HIS A 339 32.14 -86.12 -18.66
N ALA A 340 31.66 -86.85 -17.65
CA ALA A 340 30.47 -86.48 -16.90
C ALA A 340 30.67 -85.13 -16.16
N LYS A 341 31.85 -84.91 -15.57
CA LYS A 341 32.22 -83.61 -14.96
C LYS A 341 32.26 -82.47 -15.98
N ALA A 342 32.77 -82.73 -17.18
CA ALA A 342 32.80 -81.75 -18.27
C ALA A 342 31.40 -81.41 -18.78
N GLU A 343 30.52 -82.40 -18.96
CA GLU A 343 29.12 -82.18 -19.37
C GLU A 343 28.35 -81.38 -18.32
N TRP A 344 28.56 -81.68 -17.03
CA TRP A 344 27.93 -80.93 -15.95
C TRP A 344 28.42 -79.47 -15.89
N ALA A 345 29.72 -79.24 -16.10
CA ALA A 345 30.27 -77.89 -16.19
C ALA A 345 29.70 -77.11 -17.40
N ILE A 346 29.56 -77.77 -18.56
CA ILE A 346 28.91 -77.17 -19.74
C ILE A 346 27.47 -76.80 -19.42
N TYR A 347 26.71 -77.70 -18.78
CA TYR A 347 25.32 -77.44 -18.39
C TYR A 347 25.18 -76.21 -17.49
N ILE A 348 26.04 -76.07 -16.47
CA ILE A 348 26.02 -74.90 -15.58
C ILE A 348 26.36 -73.62 -16.35
N CYS A 349 27.38 -73.66 -17.19
CA CYS A 349 27.78 -72.51 -18.02
C CYS A 349 26.65 -72.08 -18.95
N SER A 350 26.00 -73.03 -19.65
CA SER A 350 24.88 -72.74 -20.54
C SER A 350 23.68 -72.15 -19.78
N ARG A 351 23.35 -72.68 -18.60
CA ARG A 351 22.25 -72.13 -17.78
C ARG A 351 22.56 -70.70 -17.32
N ARG A 352 23.82 -70.41 -16.99
CA ARG A 352 24.26 -69.07 -16.58
C ARG A 352 24.26 -68.08 -17.75
N GLU A 353 24.63 -68.54 -18.94
CA GLU A 353 24.53 -67.76 -20.18
C GLU A 353 23.07 -67.34 -20.44
N GLU A 354 22.12 -68.27 -20.33
CA GLU A 354 20.69 -67.98 -20.48
C GLU A 354 20.17 -66.97 -19.43
N GLU A 355 20.56 -67.12 -18.16
CA GLU A 355 20.20 -66.17 -17.09
C GLU A 355 20.75 -64.75 -17.38
N LEU A 356 21.99 -64.65 -17.86
CA LEU A 356 22.61 -63.36 -18.20
C LEU A 356 22.00 -62.73 -19.45
N GLU A 357 21.65 -63.53 -20.46
CA GLU A 357 20.95 -63.04 -21.66
C GLU A 357 19.56 -62.50 -21.30
N TYR A 358 18.85 -63.19 -20.39
CA TYR A 358 17.58 -62.70 -19.84
C TYR A 358 17.75 -61.35 -19.12
N LEU A 359 18.69 -61.26 -18.16
CA LEU A 359 18.92 -60.03 -17.40
C LEU A 359 19.34 -58.86 -18.31
N LYS A 360 20.15 -59.13 -19.33
CA LYS A 360 20.54 -58.15 -20.35
C LYS A 360 19.32 -57.67 -21.14
N SER A 361 18.43 -58.58 -21.55
CA SER A 361 17.20 -58.21 -22.25
C SER A 361 16.29 -57.33 -21.38
N GLU A 362 16.15 -57.65 -20.09
CA GLU A 362 15.38 -56.87 -19.13
C GLU A 362 15.97 -55.47 -18.94
N GLU A 363 17.29 -55.35 -18.77
CA GLU A 363 17.99 -54.07 -18.66
C GLU A 363 17.81 -53.20 -19.92
N VAL A 364 17.85 -53.80 -21.12
CA VAL A 364 17.58 -53.08 -22.37
C VAL A 364 16.17 -52.52 -22.39
N THR A 365 15.16 -53.30 -21.99
CA THR A 365 13.77 -52.80 -21.92
C THR A 365 13.61 -51.64 -20.94
N LYS A 366 14.20 -51.73 -19.74
CA LYS A 366 14.20 -50.65 -18.75
C LYS A 366 14.85 -49.37 -19.28
N ARG A 367 15.96 -49.49 -20.01
CA ARG A 367 16.62 -48.34 -20.65
C ARG A 367 15.76 -47.70 -21.73
N GLU A 368 15.01 -48.49 -22.49
CA GLU A 368 14.08 -47.94 -23.48
C GLU A 368 12.90 -47.21 -22.83
N GLU A 369 12.37 -47.71 -21.72
CA GLU A 369 11.33 -47.05 -20.94
C GLU A 369 11.81 -45.73 -20.36
N LEU A 370 12.97 -45.73 -19.68
CA LEU A 370 13.59 -44.51 -19.16
C LEU A 370 13.89 -43.48 -20.26
N LYS A 371 14.27 -43.93 -21.46
CA LYS A 371 14.49 -43.04 -22.61
C LYS A 371 13.19 -42.40 -23.11
N LYS A 372 12.06 -43.11 -23.05
CA LYS A 372 10.75 -42.55 -23.37
C LYS A 372 10.34 -41.50 -22.34
N GLU A 373 10.50 -41.79 -21.05
CA GLU A 373 10.23 -40.83 -19.97
C GLU A 373 11.10 -39.58 -20.08
N LEU A 374 12.40 -39.75 -20.33
CA LEU A 374 13.33 -38.63 -20.54
C LEU A 374 12.92 -37.74 -21.72
N ASN A 375 12.39 -38.31 -22.80
CA ASN A 375 11.90 -37.52 -23.93
C ASN A 375 10.63 -36.73 -23.57
N VAL A 376 9.70 -37.32 -22.82
CA VAL A 376 8.51 -36.63 -22.33
C VAL A 376 8.89 -35.45 -21.43
N GLU A 377 9.84 -35.63 -20.50
CA GLU A 377 10.33 -34.54 -19.66
C GLU A 377 11.04 -33.44 -20.47
N LYS A 378 11.84 -33.81 -21.49
CA LYS A 378 12.48 -32.83 -22.39
C LYS A 378 11.45 -31.98 -23.13
N ASP A 379 10.39 -32.58 -23.62
CA ASP A 379 9.31 -31.87 -24.32
C ASP A 379 8.57 -30.92 -23.36
N GLN A 380 8.33 -31.35 -22.12
CA GLN A 380 7.76 -30.48 -21.08
C GLN A 380 8.67 -29.29 -20.75
N ILE A 381 9.98 -29.53 -20.59
CA ILE A 381 10.96 -28.45 -20.34
C ILE A 381 10.99 -27.48 -21.52
N TYR A 382 10.93 -27.97 -22.76
CA TYR A 382 10.88 -27.13 -23.96
C TYR A 382 9.63 -26.25 -23.99
N TYR A 383 8.47 -26.83 -23.65
CA TYR A 383 7.21 -26.08 -23.53
C TYR A 383 7.26 -25.01 -22.44
N ILE A 384 7.78 -25.34 -21.25
CA ILE A 384 7.93 -24.37 -20.16
C ILE A 384 8.88 -23.24 -20.57
N ARG A 385 10.00 -23.57 -21.22
CA ARG A 385 10.99 -22.58 -21.66
C ARG A 385 10.41 -21.58 -22.67
N THR A 386 9.66 -22.08 -23.64
CA THR A 386 8.99 -21.21 -24.63
C THR A 386 7.93 -20.32 -23.96
N TYR A 387 7.13 -20.86 -23.04
CA TYR A 387 6.16 -20.09 -22.27
C TYR A 387 6.80 -18.99 -21.40
N VAL A 388 7.94 -19.29 -20.76
CA VAL A 388 8.70 -18.32 -19.96
C VAL A 388 9.23 -17.19 -20.83
N GLU A 389 9.77 -17.49 -22.02
CA GLU A 389 10.30 -16.47 -22.93
C GLU A 389 9.18 -15.56 -23.46
N GLU A 390 8.01 -16.10 -23.82
CA GLU A 390 6.84 -15.31 -24.18
C GLU A 390 6.38 -14.40 -23.02
N SER A 391 6.37 -14.94 -21.80
CA SER A 391 5.98 -14.19 -20.61
C SER A 391 6.95 -13.05 -20.32
N LYS A 392 8.25 -13.28 -20.53
CA LYS A 392 9.29 -12.26 -20.41
C LYS A 392 9.15 -11.16 -21.45
N GLN A 393 8.86 -11.51 -22.71
CA GLN A 393 8.57 -10.51 -23.76
C GLN A 393 7.35 -9.66 -23.40
N ARG A 394 6.26 -10.27 -22.92
CA ARG A 394 5.08 -9.52 -22.45
C ARG A 394 5.41 -8.59 -21.29
N LEU A 395 6.25 -9.02 -20.36
CA LEU A 395 6.67 -8.19 -19.23
C LEU A 395 7.46 -6.95 -19.72
N SER A 396 8.35 -7.12 -20.69
CA SER A 396 9.09 -6.02 -21.31
C SER A 396 8.14 -5.01 -21.96
N SER A 397 7.16 -5.48 -22.74
CA SER A 397 6.17 -4.59 -23.36
C SER A 397 5.31 -3.83 -22.32
N LEU A 398 5.00 -4.46 -21.19
CA LEU A 398 4.29 -3.79 -20.08
C LEU A 398 5.15 -2.73 -19.39
N GLN A 399 6.46 -2.95 -19.25
CA GLN A 399 7.38 -1.95 -18.71
C GLN A 399 7.48 -0.72 -19.62
N ASP A 400 7.56 -0.93 -20.93
CA ASP A 400 7.57 0.18 -21.91
C ASP A 400 6.26 0.98 -21.83
N LEU A 401 5.13 0.30 -21.71
CA LEU A 401 3.81 0.93 -21.60
C LEU A 401 3.66 1.68 -20.26
N GLN A 402 4.24 1.16 -19.18
CA GLN A 402 4.30 1.84 -17.89
C GLN A 402 5.14 3.14 -17.99
N LEU A 403 6.24 3.11 -18.73
CA LEU A 403 7.08 4.29 -18.96
C LEU A 403 6.32 5.35 -19.79
N ASP A 404 5.63 4.94 -20.85
CA ASP A 404 4.81 5.85 -21.68
C ASP A 404 3.66 6.47 -20.86
N LEU A 405 2.96 5.67 -20.05
CA LEU A 405 1.92 6.16 -19.14
C LEU A 405 2.47 7.16 -18.12
N LYS A 406 3.65 6.89 -17.55
CA LYS A 406 4.31 7.81 -16.63
C LYS A 406 4.65 9.14 -17.30
N ASN A 407 5.15 9.10 -18.53
CA ASN A 407 5.45 10.30 -19.29
C ASN A 407 4.18 11.09 -19.62
N LYS A 408 3.11 10.43 -20.07
CA LYS A 408 1.81 11.07 -20.31
C LYS A 408 1.20 11.67 -19.04
N LEU A 409 1.34 10.98 -17.90
CA LEU A 409 0.90 11.50 -16.62
C LEU A 409 1.65 12.78 -16.26
N ASN A 410 2.98 12.79 -16.40
CA ASN A 410 3.80 13.98 -16.12
C ASN A 410 3.40 15.17 -17.01
N VAL A 411 3.17 14.93 -18.31
CA VAL A 411 2.71 15.97 -19.25
C VAL A 411 1.35 16.52 -18.82
N SER A 412 0.38 15.64 -18.54
CA SER A 412 -0.95 16.07 -18.12
C SER A 412 -0.93 16.78 -16.77
N THR A 413 -0.09 16.37 -15.81
CA THR A 413 0.06 17.08 -14.53
C THR A 413 0.65 18.48 -14.69
N LEU A 414 1.54 18.69 -15.65
CA LEU A 414 2.09 20.00 -15.96
C LEU A 414 1.03 20.91 -16.60
N GLU A 415 0.23 20.38 -17.52
CA GLU A 415 -0.90 21.10 -18.11
C GLU A 415 -1.95 21.49 -17.06
N VAL A 416 -2.22 20.61 -16.10
CA VAL A 416 -3.13 20.90 -14.97
C VAL A 416 -2.56 22.01 -14.09
N SER A 417 -1.28 21.99 -13.71
CA SER A 417 -0.70 23.07 -12.89
C SER A 417 -0.70 24.41 -13.64
N GLU A 418 -0.47 24.40 -14.96
CA GLU A 418 -0.59 25.61 -15.78
C GLU A 418 -2.03 26.14 -15.80
N CYS A 419 -3.03 25.26 -15.90
CA CYS A 419 -4.43 25.65 -15.81
C CYS A 419 -4.81 26.15 -14.41
N GLU A 420 -4.28 25.55 -13.34
CA GLU A 420 -4.49 25.99 -11.96
C GLU A 420 -3.92 27.39 -11.74
N THR A 421 -2.71 27.68 -12.22
CA THR A 421 -2.13 29.03 -12.11
C THR A 421 -2.93 30.07 -12.89
N LYS A 422 -3.48 29.70 -14.06
CA LYS A 422 -4.39 30.57 -14.83
C LYS A 422 -5.69 30.81 -14.06
N LEU A 423 -6.25 29.77 -13.45
CA LEU A 423 -7.46 29.87 -12.63
C LEU A 423 -7.22 30.73 -11.38
N GLU A 424 -6.08 30.57 -10.72
CA GLU A 424 -5.69 31.35 -9.55
C GLU A 424 -5.55 32.85 -9.88
N LYS A 425 -4.98 33.18 -11.05
CA LYS A 425 -4.95 34.56 -11.55
C LYS A 425 -6.35 35.13 -11.74
N VAL A 426 -7.24 34.38 -12.41
CA VAL A 426 -8.64 34.80 -12.61
C VAL A 426 -9.39 34.92 -11.28
N MET A 427 -9.13 34.03 -10.32
CA MET A 427 -9.72 34.11 -8.99
C MET A 427 -9.23 35.32 -8.21
N ASN A 428 -7.94 35.66 -8.30
CA ASN A 428 -7.38 36.87 -7.70
C ASN A 428 -7.91 38.15 -8.35
N GLU A 429 -8.10 38.16 -9.67
CA GLU A 429 -8.76 39.28 -10.35
C GLU A 429 -10.22 39.40 -9.90
N ARG A 430 -10.93 38.28 -9.75
CA ARG A 430 -12.31 38.26 -9.23
C ARG A 430 -12.39 38.76 -7.80
N THR A 431 -11.46 38.37 -6.91
CA THR A 431 -11.46 38.85 -5.53
C THR A 431 -11.14 40.34 -5.47
N ASN A 432 -10.19 40.83 -6.28
CA ASN A 432 -9.92 42.26 -6.41
C ASN A 432 -11.15 43.04 -6.89
N MET A 433 -11.83 42.55 -7.93
CA MET A 433 -13.08 43.16 -8.40
C MET A 433 -14.18 43.12 -7.33
N LEU A 434 -14.29 42.06 -6.55
CA LEU A 434 -15.26 41.98 -5.45
C LEU A 434 -14.93 42.95 -4.32
N MET A 435 -13.65 43.11 -3.96
CA MET A 435 -13.21 44.13 -3.00
C MET A 435 -13.49 45.53 -3.52
N GLU A 436 -13.28 45.78 -4.82
CA GLU A 436 -13.62 47.05 -5.46
C GLU A 436 -15.13 47.29 -5.46
N ILE A 437 -15.95 46.29 -5.78
CA ILE A 437 -17.43 46.37 -5.70
C ILE A 437 -17.88 46.64 -4.26
N GLU A 438 -17.26 45.99 -3.28
CA GLU A 438 -17.58 46.19 -1.86
C GLU A 438 -17.17 47.59 -1.40
N GLU A 439 -16.00 48.08 -1.80
CA GLU A 439 -15.56 49.44 -1.53
C GLU A 439 -16.44 50.47 -2.22
N LEU A 440 -16.80 50.26 -3.50
CA LEU A 440 -17.75 51.11 -4.22
C LEU A 440 -19.13 51.07 -3.58
N SER A 441 -19.57 49.91 -3.07
CA SER A 441 -20.83 49.78 -2.34
C SER A 441 -20.77 50.48 -0.99
N ARG A 442 -19.64 50.41 -0.28
CA ARG A 442 -19.39 51.14 0.96
C ARG A 442 -19.36 52.64 0.71
N GLN A 443 -18.70 53.09 -0.36
CA GLN A 443 -18.68 54.48 -0.79
C GLN A 443 -20.08 54.96 -1.14
N ARG A 444 -20.84 54.17 -1.92
CA ARG A 444 -22.25 54.43 -2.24
C ARG A 444 -23.10 54.50 -0.97
N ASP A 445 -22.89 53.63 0.00
CA ASP A 445 -23.65 53.62 1.26
C ASP A 445 -23.28 54.80 2.16
N VAL A 446 -22.00 55.20 2.19
CA VAL A 446 -21.56 56.45 2.82
C VAL A 446 -22.15 57.66 2.10
N PHE A 447 -22.18 57.65 0.77
CA PHE A 447 -22.80 58.70 -0.04
C PHE A 447 -24.31 58.74 0.16
N ASN A 448 -24.98 57.60 0.26
CA ASN A 448 -26.41 57.49 0.52
C ASN A 448 -26.75 57.84 1.96
N LYS A 449 -25.88 57.53 2.93
CA LYS A 449 -26.00 58.00 4.32
C LYS A 449 -25.74 59.51 4.41
N ARG A 450 -24.79 60.06 3.64
CA ARG A 450 -24.59 61.51 3.50
C ARG A 450 -25.78 62.17 2.81
N ILE A 451 -26.29 61.60 1.72
CA ILE A 451 -27.48 62.09 1.01
C ILE A 451 -28.71 61.96 1.92
N LYS A 452 -28.88 60.89 2.71
CA LYS A 452 -29.95 60.80 3.72
C LYS A 452 -29.72 61.77 4.88
N PHE A 453 -28.49 62.03 5.27
CA PHE A 453 -28.13 63.04 6.26
C PHE A 453 -28.37 64.45 5.74
N PHE A 454 -28.11 64.72 4.45
CA PHE A 454 -28.34 65.99 3.78
C PHE A 454 -29.82 66.17 3.41
N LYS A 455 -30.52 65.16 2.91
CA LYS A 455 -31.99 65.15 2.70
C LYS A 455 -32.76 65.14 4.01
N GLY A 456 -32.19 64.58 5.08
CA GLY A 456 -32.69 64.71 6.47
C GLY A 456 -32.29 66.02 7.14
N LYS A 457 -31.36 66.79 6.53
CA LYS A 457 -30.94 68.15 6.94
C LYS A 457 -31.21 69.19 5.85
N ASP A 458 -32.14 68.92 4.93
CA ASP A 458 -32.69 69.92 4.03
C ASP A 458 -33.79 70.68 4.79
N ALA A 459 -33.34 71.42 5.80
CA ALA A 459 -33.75 72.80 5.96
C ALA A 459 -32.52 73.67 5.65
N THR A 460 -32.15 73.71 4.36
CA THR A 460 -31.61 74.89 3.66
C THR A 460 -30.75 75.86 4.49
N LYS A 461 -29.41 75.68 4.53
CA LYS A 461 -28.47 76.81 4.78
C LYS A 461 -26.95 76.59 4.56
N MET A 462 -26.42 75.37 4.38
CA MET A 462 -24.96 75.15 4.52
C MET A 462 -24.15 74.93 3.22
N CYS A 463 -24.75 74.95 2.02
CA CYS A 463 -24.01 74.58 0.79
C CYS A 463 -23.45 75.73 -0.06
N ASN A 464 -23.61 77.01 0.31
CA ASN A 464 -23.09 78.13 -0.49
C ASN A 464 -21.74 78.70 -0.01
N LYS A 465 -20.91 77.96 0.73
CA LYS A 465 -19.65 78.52 1.29
C LYS A 465 -18.41 77.62 1.28
N ILE A 466 -18.38 76.53 0.51
CA ILE A 466 -17.22 75.60 0.48
C ILE A 466 -16.69 75.40 -0.95
N ILE A 467 -16.65 76.49 -1.72
CA ILE A 467 -15.83 76.56 -2.93
C ILE A 467 -15.02 77.84 -2.82
N ASP A 468 -14.10 77.87 -1.85
CA ASP A 468 -12.84 78.59 -2.02
C ASP A 468 -11.81 78.24 -0.93
N ASN A 469 -10.60 77.87 -1.38
CA ASN A 469 -9.32 77.84 -0.68
C ASN A 469 -9.08 76.87 0.52
N GLY A 470 -8.25 75.84 0.24
CA GLY A 470 -7.18 75.31 1.09
C GLY A 470 -7.43 75.08 2.59
N CYS A 471 -7.72 73.82 2.95
CA CYS A 471 -7.66 73.24 4.31
C CYS A 471 -8.56 73.90 5.38
N SER A 472 -9.86 73.55 5.40
CA SER A 472 -10.81 74.00 6.43
C SER A 472 -10.90 73.00 7.61
N LEU A 473 -9.93 73.01 8.53
CA LEU A 473 -10.19 72.49 9.88
C LEU A 473 -11.25 73.38 10.55
N ARG A 474 -12.29 72.80 11.16
CA ARG A 474 -13.32 73.58 11.86
C ARG A 474 -12.76 74.17 13.15
N GLU A 475 -12.89 75.48 13.32
CA GLU A 475 -12.73 76.12 14.61
C GLU A 475 -14.04 75.99 15.40
N TYR A 476 -13.95 75.41 16.59
CA TYR A 476 -15.03 75.29 17.55
C TYR A 476 -14.96 76.45 18.53
N THR A 477 -16.12 76.97 18.89
CA THR A 477 -16.26 78.00 19.94
C THR A 477 -15.98 77.42 21.32
N LYS A 478 -15.64 78.30 22.27
CA LYS A 478 -15.42 77.93 23.67
C LYS A 478 -16.63 77.20 24.25
N GLU A 479 -17.82 77.72 23.97
CA GLU A 479 -19.09 77.20 24.45
C GLU A 479 -19.37 75.80 23.90
N GLU A 480 -19.10 75.54 22.62
CA GLU A 480 -19.21 74.21 22.01
C GLU A 480 -18.29 73.19 22.70
N ILE A 481 -17.05 73.56 23.01
CA ILE A 481 -16.10 72.68 23.70
C ILE A 481 -16.50 72.42 25.14
N ILE A 482 -16.96 73.44 25.88
CA ILE A 482 -17.44 73.29 27.26
C ILE A 482 -18.67 72.39 27.30
N MET A 483 -19.64 72.58 26.41
CA MET A 483 -20.83 71.73 26.32
C MET A 483 -20.44 70.30 25.94
N ALA A 484 -19.60 70.13 24.91
CA ALA A 484 -19.19 68.82 24.44
C ALA A 484 -18.46 68.01 25.52
N SER A 485 -17.60 68.66 26.31
CA SER A 485 -16.81 68.03 27.39
C SER A 485 -17.54 67.92 28.73
N HIS A 486 -18.81 68.32 28.83
CA HIS A 486 -19.57 68.41 30.08
C HIS A 486 -18.82 69.23 31.15
N ASN A 487 -18.38 70.43 30.76
CA ASN A 487 -17.58 71.34 31.58
C ASN A 487 -16.28 70.69 32.10
N PHE A 488 -15.59 69.95 31.23
CA PHE A 488 -14.35 69.23 31.54
C PHE A 488 -14.46 68.32 32.78
N SER A 489 -15.59 67.63 32.92
CA SER A 489 -15.84 66.72 34.04
C SER A 489 -14.79 65.60 34.13
N GLU A 490 -14.33 65.31 35.35
CA GLU A 490 -13.42 64.20 35.63
C GLU A 490 -13.95 62.84 35.16
N HIS A 491 -15.28 62.66 35.17
CA HIS A 491 -15.91 61.41 34.73
C HIS A 491 -15.71 61.13 33.23
N PHE A 492 -15.42 62.16 32.44
CA PHE A 492 -15.14 62.05 31.01
C PHE A 492 -13.65 62.18 30.69
N ARG A 493 -12.78 62.24 31.70
CA ARG A 493 -11.33 62.31 31.49
C ARG A 493 -10.80 60.95 31.05
N LEU A 494 -10.18 60.90 29.88
CA LEU A 494 -9.62 59.69 29.29
C LEU A 494 -8.19 59.41 29.75
N LYS A 495 -7.39 60.46 30.00
CA LYS A 495 -6.01 60.32 30.48
C LYS A 495 -5.61 61.51 31.36
N CYS A 496 -4.94 61.21 32.48
CA CYS A 496 -4.14 62.17 33.26
C CYS A 496 -2.69 62.07 32.77
N GLY A 497 -2.14 63.15 32.23
CA GLY A 497 -0.71 63.24 31.92
C GLY A 497 0.07 63.78 33.12
N GLY A 498 1.23 63.19 33.43
CA GLY A 498 2.21 63.73 34.40
C GLY A 498 2.66 65.16 34.10
N ASP A 499 2.47 65.61 32.85
CA ASP A 499 2.77 66.97 32.37
C ASP A 499 1.48 67.78 32.04
N TRP A 500 0.35 67.41 32.64
CA TRP A 500 -0.96 68.10 32.60
C TRP A 500 -1.57 68.36 31.20
N SER A 501 -1.33 67.51 30.20
CA SER A 501 -2.13 67.48 28.96
C SER A 501 -3.38 66.60 29.14
N ASN A 502 -4.46 67.20 29.64
CA ASN A 502 -5.73 66.49 29.87
C ASN A 502 -6.43 66.16 28.54
N VAL A 503 -6.90 64.92 28.41
CA VAL A 503 -7.73 64.49 27.28
C VAL A 503 -9.10 64.09 27.81
N TYR A 504 -10.15 64.69 27.26
CA TYR A 504 -11.54 64.46 27.63
C TYR A 504 -12.30 63.78 26.50
N LYS A 505 -13.21 62.88 26.85
CA LYS A 505 -14.26 62.41 25.95
C LYS A 505 -15.30 63.51 25.81
N GLY A 506 -15.68 63.83 24.59
CA GLY A 506 -16.71 64.82 24.31
C GLY A 506 -17.79 64.31 23.35
N HIS A 507 -18.93 64.98 23.36
CA HIS A 507 -20.04 64.75 22.43
C HIS A 507 -20.23 65.99 21.54
N ILE A 508 -20.09 65.84 20.23
CA ILE A 508 -20.36 66.91 19.27
C ILE A 508 -21.39 66.37 18.28
N ASP A 509 -22.49 67.11 18.07
CA ASP A 509 -23.71 66.69 17.35
C ASP A 509 -23.48 66.04 15.97
N HIS A 510 -22.37 66.38 15.30
CA HIS A 510 -22.03 65.82 13.99
C HIS A 510 -21.16 64.55 14.04
N TYR A 511 -20.49 64.25 15.15
CA TYR A 511 -19.49 63.19 15.29
C TYR A 511 -19.78 62.16 16.39
N SER A 512 -20.83 62.35 17.21
CA SER A 512 -21.26 61.48 18.32
C SER A 512 -20.25 61.26 19.45
N ASN A 513 -18.99 60.89 19.21
CA ASN A 513 -17.94 60.85 20.23
C ASN A 513 -16.66 61.45 19.66
N VAL A 514 -16.03 62.34 20.44
CA VAL A 514 -14.75 62.98 20.10
C VAL A 514 -13.79 62.89 21.28
N ALA A 515 -12.49 63.02 21.00
CA ALA A 515 -11.47 63.22 22.02
C ALA A 515 -10.99 64.68 21.98
N ILE A 516 -11.16 65.39 23.09
CA ILE A 516 -10.78 66.79 23.26
C ILE A 516 -9.46 66.81 24.03
N LYS A 517 -8.37 67.09 23.34
CA LYS A 517 -7.04 67.21 23.94
C LYS A 517 -6.74 68.67 24.25
N MET A 518 -6.52 68.97 25.52
CA MET A 518 -6.09 70.28 25.98
C MET A 518 -4.60 70.48 25.70
N LEU A 519 -4.23 71.66 25.22
CA LEU A 519 -2.84 72.05 24.97
C LEU A 519 -2.42 73.05 26.05
N HIS A 520 -1.26 72.81 26.68
CA HIS A 520 -0.80 73.60 27.83
C HIS A 520 -0.39 75.03 27.43
N SER A 521 -0.54 75.95 28.38
CA SER A 521 -0.04 77.33 28.37
C SER A 521 1.47 77.51 28.66
N ASN A 522 2.20 76.48 29.11
CA ASN A 522 3.63 76.57 29.44
C ASN A 522 4.52 76.46 28.20
N LEU A 523 4.00 75.85 27.14
CA LEU A 523 4.43 76.19 25.81
C LEU A 523 3.82 77.57 25.54
N ALA A 524 4.61 78.63 25.71
CA ALA A 524 4.28 79.97 25.21
C ALA A 524 4.27 79.98 23.67
N LEU A 525 3.58 79.00 23.05
CA LEU A 525 3.28 78.99 21.63
C LEU A 525 2.46 80.24 21.38
N SER A 526 3.07 81.17 20.63
CA SER A 526 2.37 82.32 20.12
C SER A 526 1.14 81.81 19.34
N GLN A 527 0.10 82.64 19.23
CA GLN A 527 -1.07 82.28 18.42
C GLN A 527 -0.67 81.95 16.97
N HIS A 528 0.41 82.57 16.50
CA HIS A 528 1.04 82.27 15.22
C HIS A 528 1.62 80.85 15.15
N ASP A 529 2.37 80.39 16.16
CA ASP A 529 2.94 79.03 16.18
C ASP A 529 1.86 77.96 16.30
N PHE A 530 0.81 78.24 17.07
CA PHE A 530 -0.34 77.35 17.18
C PHE A 530 -1.06 77.20 15.83
N GLN A 531 -1.30 78.30 15.11
CA GLN A 531 -1.92 78.26 13.79
C GLN A 531 -1.01 77.64 12.72
N ALA A 532 0.29 77.94 12.72
CA ALA A 532 1.26 77.34 11.81
C ALA A 532 1.28 75.81 11.96
N LYS A 533 1.24 75.33 13.21
CA LYS A 533 1.18 73.90 13.53
C LYS A 533 -0.16 73.25 13.17
N LEU A 534 -1.26 73.98 13.33
CA LEU A 534 -2.58 73.49 12.88
C LEU A 534 -2.64 73.32 11.36
N ARG A 535 -2.02 74.24 10.61
CA ARG A 535 -1.94 74.14 9.15
C ARG A 535 -1.10 72.95 8.70
N SER A 536 0.04 72.69 9.36
CA SER A 536 0.87 71.53 9.04
C SER A 536 0.22 70.20 9.39
N LEU A 537 -0.49 70.13 10.52
CA LEU A 537 -1.19 68.91 10.96
C LEU A 537 -2.52 68.69 10.22
N GLY A 538 -3.23 69.75 9.84
CA GLY A 538 -4.55 69.67 9.22
C GLY A 538 -4.55 69.09 7.80
N SER A 539 -3.41 69.18 7.11
CA SER A 539 -3.18 68.57 5.80
C SER A 539 -2.84 67.08 5.87
N ILE A 540 -2.44 66.56 7.04
CA ILE A 540 -2.05 65.16 7.21
C ILE A 540 -3.30 64.33 7.50
N ARG A 541 -3.75 63.54 6.53
CA ARG A 541 -4.91 62.64 6.66
C ARG A 541 -4.59 61.27 6.10
N HIS A 542 -4.69 60.27 6.94
CA HIS A 542 -4.44 58.88 6.55
C HIS A 542 -5.31 57.94 7.42
N PRO A 543 -5.78 56.80 6.90
CA PRO A 543 -6.60 55.86 7.66
C PRO A 543 -5.96 55.39 8.99
N HIS A 544 -4.63 55.28 9.02
CA HIS A 544 -3.85 54.82 10.18
C HIS A 544 -3.16 55.96 10.96
N LEU A 545 -3.63 57.19 10.80
CA LEU A 545 -3.23 58.34 11.61
C LEU A 545 -4.48 58.92 12.27
N VAL A 546 -4.38 59.30 13.54
CA VAL A 546 -5.54 59.85 14.28
C VAL A 546 -5.98 61.16 13.64
N GLY A 547 -7.19 61.17 13.12
CA GLY A 547 -7.76 62.31 12.41
C GLY A 547 -8.06 63.50 13.31
N ILE A 548 -7.63 64.69 12.87
CA ILE A 548 -7.98 65.96 13.49
C ILE A 548 -9.29 66.45 12.88
N LEU A 549 -10.33 66.58 13.71
CA LEU A 549 -11.66 67.04 13.31
C LEU A 549 -11.77 68.56 13.36
N GLY A 550 -11.03 69.19 14.26
CA GLY A 550 -10.97 70.63 14.40
C GLY A 550 -10.21 71.08 15.64
N PHE A 551 -10.33 72.34 15.97
CA PHE A 551 -9.58 72.97 17.06
C PHE A 551 -10.40 74.05 17.76
N CYS A 552 -9.95 74.50 18.92
CA CYS A 552 -10.44 75.71 19.58
C CYS A 552 -9.22 76.55 19.94
N SER A 553 -9.30 77.86 19.69
CA SER A 553 -8.24 78.80 20.05
C SER A 553 -8.26 79.13 21.55
N GLU A 554 -9.45 79.14 22.17
CA GLU A 554 -9.64 79.50 23.58
C GLU A 554 -10.80 78.69 24.21
N PRO A 555 -10.52 77.65 25.01
CA PRO A 555 -9.20 77.15 25.38
C PRO A 555 -8.46 76.51 24.19
N LYS A 556 -7.13 76.64 24.16
CA LYS A 556 -6.30 75.97 23.15
C LYS A 556 -6.48 74.46 23.26
N CYS A 557 -7.27 73.88 22.37
CA CYS A 557 -7.53 72.45 22.35
C CYS A 557 -7.70 71.90 20.94
N LEU A 558 -7.55 70.59 20.80
CA LEU A 558 -7.75 69.87 19.55
C LEU A 558 -8.85 68.84 19.71
N VAL A 559 -9.74 68.84 18.73
CA VAL A 559 -10.84 67.89 18.62
C VAL A 559 -10.41 66.79 17.67
N LEU A 560 -10.26 65.60 18.21
CA LEU A 560 -9.78 64.41 17.51
C LEU A 560 -10.90 63.38 17.41
N GLU A 561 -10.77 62.46 16.46
CA GLU A 561 -11.63 61.27 16.46
C GLU A 561 -11.45 60.44 17.75
N TYR A 562 -12.54 59.83 18.19
CA TYR A 562 -12.54 59.04 19.41
C TYR A 562 -12.17 57.57 19.15
N MET A 563 -11.13 57.10 19.82
CA MET A 563 -10.61 55.74 19.72
C MET A 563 -11.13 54.89 20.88
N HIS A 564 -12.08 54.01 20.57
CA HIS A 564 -12.95 53.39 21.56
C HIS A 564 -12.28 52.28 22.38
N ASN A 565 -11.26 51.63 21.83
CA ASN A 565 -10.52 50.58 22.52
C ASN A 565 -9.27 51.13 23.23
N GLY A 566 -9.05 52.45 23.28
CA GLY A 566 -7.91 53.03 24.00
C GLY A 566 -6.57 52.81 23.30
N SER A 567 -5.48 52.76 24.05
CA SER A 567 -4.13 52.56 23.52
C SER A 567 -3.83 51.08 23.27
N LEU A 568 -2.90 50.79 22.35
CA LEU A 568 -2.42 49.44 22.14
C LEU A 568 -1.79 48.88 23.43
N GLU A 569 -1.05 49.70 24.18
CA GLU A 569 -0.47 49.34 25.49
C GLU A 569 -1.49 48.77 26.48
N GLU A 570 -2.71 49.33 26.53
CA GLU A 570 -3.78 48.85 27.42
C GLU A 570 -4.43 47.53 26.97
N ASN A 571 -4.20 47.14 25.70
CA ASN A 571 -4.74 45.93 25.07
C ASN A 571 -3.67 44.87 24.77
N LEU A 572 -2.39 45.15 25.08
CA LEU A 572 -1.33 44.15 24.96
C LEU A 572 -1.51 43.05 26.03
N PRO A 573 -1.10 41.80 25.72
CA PRO A 573 -1.22 40.69 26.64
C PRO A 573 -0.42 40.98 27.93
N CYS A 574 -1.13 41.10 29.05
CA CYS A 574 -0.57 41.18 30.39
C CYS A 574 -1.23 40.09 31.24
N LYS A 575 -0.48 39.46 32.16
CA LYS A 575 -0.85 38.26 32.95
C LYS A 575 -2.18 38.36 33.73
N THR A 576 -2.86 39.51 33.73
CA THR A 576 -4.02 39.83 34.56
C THR A 576 -5.29 40.29 33.79
N ARG A 577 -5.28 40.46 32.47
CA ARG A 577 -6.49 40.89 31.69
C ARG A 577 -6.85 39.93 30.55
N LYS A 578 -8.15 39.58 30.49
CA LYS A 578 -8.76 38.53 29.64
C LYS A 578 -9.10 38.92 28.18
N LYS A 579 -8.58 40.04 27.65
CA LYS A 579 -8.91 40.50 26.30
C LYS A 579 -7.67 40.34 25.41
N PHE A 580 -7.61 39.24 24.68
CA PHE A 580 -6.47 38.87 23.85
C PHE A 580 -6.63 39.44 22.43
N ILE A 581 -5.63 40.19 21.97
CA ILE A 581 -5.45 40.48 20.54
C ILE A 581 -4.86 39.22 19.91
N SER A 582 -5.50 38.66 18.89
CA SER A 582 -4.98 37.43 18.26
C SER A 582 -3.66 37.72 17.52
N TRP A 583 -2.85 36.69 17.25
CA TRP A 583 -1.62 36.87 16.48
C TRP A 583 -1.87 37.48 15.09
N GLN A 584 -3.01 37.17 14.46
CA GLN A 584 -3.42 37.77 13.18
C GLN A 584 -3.69 39.27 13.33
N ASP A 585 -4.37 39.64 14.41
CA ASP A 585 -4.65 41.04 14.73
C ASP A 585 -3.35 41.79 15.06
N CYS A 586 -2.40 41.17 15.77
CA CYS A 586 -1.08 41.74 16.03
C CYS A 586 -0.32 42.06 14.74
N ILE A 587 -0.25 41.12 13.80
CA ILE A 587 0.41 41.35 12.50
C ILE A 587 -0.35 42.42 11.69
N ARG A 588 -1.69 42.41 11.71
CA ARG A 588 -2.48 43.46 11.06
C ARG A 588 -2.14 44.84 11.64
N ILE A 589 -2.15 44.99 12.97
CA ILE A 589 -1.82 46.23 13.67
C ILE A 589 -0.42 46.73 13.26
N ALA A 590 0.57 45.84 13.18
CA ALA A 590 1.91 46.20 12.72
C ALA A 590 1.91 46.72 11.27
N ILE A 591 1.19 46.06 10.35
CA ILE A 591 1.05 46.50 8.95
C ILE A 591 0.38 47.88 8.87
N GLU A 592 -0.68 48.09 9.64
CA GLU A 592 -1.42 49.36 9.71
C GLU A 592 -0.53 50.50 10.22
N VAL A 593 0.30 50.24 11.22
CA VAL A 593 1.31 51.19 11.72
C VAL A 593 2.36 51.48 10.65
N CYS A 594 2.90 50.46 9.97
CA CYS A 594 3.83 50.65 8.85
C CYS A 594 3.21 51.48 7.72
N SER A 595 1.93 51.29 7.43
CA SER A 595 1.21 52.08 6.42
C SER A 595 1.13 53.56 6.82
N GLY A 596 0.81 53.86 8.08
CA GLY A 596 0.80 55.24 8.60
C GLY A 596 2.17 55.92 8.56
N LEU A 597 3.22 55.20 8.96
CA LEU A 597 4.60 55.72 8.94
C LEU A 597 5.16 55.84 7.52
N GLY A 598 4.84 54.88 6.65
CA GLY A 598 5.20 54.91 5.24
C GLY A 598 4.63 56.16 4.55
N PHE A 599 3.37 56.50 4.83
CA PHE A 599 2.76 57.73 4.35
C PHE A 599 3.53 58.98 4.82
N LEU A 600 3.87 59.09 6.10
CA LEU A 600 4.65 60.23 6.63
C LEU A 600 6.05 60.31 5.98
N SER A 601 6.70 59.17 5.77
CA SER A 601 8.01 59.11 5.12
C SER A 601 7.98 59.47 3.63
N SER A 602 6.81 59.41 2.98
CA SER A 602 6.65 59.70 1.54
C SER A 602 6.61 61.19 1.19
N PHE A 603 6.49 62.08 2.19
CA PHE A 603 6.45 63.52 1.96
C PHE A 603 7.77 64.05 1.38
N GLN A 604 7.66 64.92 0.38
CA GLN A 604 8.79 65.58 -0.31
C GLN A 604 8.72 67.10 -0.09
N PRO A 605 9.84 67.83 -0.02
CA PRO A 605 11.23 67.40 -0.22
C PRO A 605 11.91 66.81 1.04
N ARG A 606 11.21 66.74 2.18
CA ARG A 606 11.71 66.16 3.43
C ARG A 606 10.68 65.18 4.00
N PRO A 607 11.04 63.91 4.21
CA PRO A 607 10.21 62.94 4.92
C PRO A 607 9.80 63.45 6.30
N ILE A 608 8.55 63.22 6.69
CA ILE A 608 8.08 63.48 8.05
C ILE A 608 8.37 62.22 8.88
N THR A 609 9.20 62.35 9.92
CA THR A 609 9.49 61.27 10.86
C THR A 609 8.64 61.43 12.12
N HIS A 610 8.12 60.33 12.65
CA HIS A 610 7.29 60.35 13.85
C HIS A 610 8.13 60.34 15.13
N CYS A 611 9.26 59.61 15.14
CA CYS A 611 10.29 59.50 16.18
C CYS A 611 9.85 59.01 17.58
N HIS A 612 8.54 58.91 17.83
CA HIS A 612 7.96 58.50 19.12
C HIS A 612 6.91 57.39 18.98
N VAL A 613 7.13 56.46 18.06
CA VAL A 613 6.22 55.31 17.90
C VAL A 613 6.39 54.38 19.11
N SER A 614 5.29 54.16 19.82
CA SER A 614 5.24 53.28 21.00
C SER A 614 3.82 52.73 21.16
N PRO A 615 3.62 51.62 21.88
CA PRO A 615 2.28 51.07 22.14
C PRO A 615 1.31 52.08 22.79
N SER A 616 1.81 53.03 23.57
CA SER A 616 0.99 54.08 24.20
C SER A 616 0.56 55.18 23.22
N ASN A 617 1.23 55.29 22.08
CA ASN A 617 0.97 56.25 21.01
C ASN A 617 0.19 55.67 19.82
N ILE A 618 -0.08 54.36 19.85
CA ILE A 618 -0.96 53.67 18.90
C ILE A 618 -2.32 53.51 19.59
N LEU A 619 -3.39 53.97 18.94
CA LEU A 619 -4.76 53.86 19.45
C LEU A 619 -5.58 52.91 18.60
N LEU A 620 -6.57 52.25 19.21
CA LEU A 620 -7.44 51.27 18.56
C LEU A 620 -8.89 51.76 18.51
N ASP A 621 -9.49 51.70 17.32
CA ASP A 621 -10.92 52.03 17.14
C ASP A 621 -11.82 50.85 17.54
N ASN A 622 -13.13 50.96 17.35
CA ASN A 622 -14.10 49.89 17.69
C ASN A 622 -13.79 48.54 17.02
N ASN A 623 -13.16 48.55 15.84
CA ASN A 623 -12.87 47.38 15.02
C ASN A 623 -11.40 46.92 15.17
N LEU A 624 -10.68 47.41 16.18
CA LEU A 624 -9.24 47.15 16.40
C LEU A 624 -8.35 47.65 15.24
N VAL A 625 -8.80 48.67 14.50
CA VAL A 625 -7.94 49.36 13.53
C VAL A 625 -6.99 50.29 14.27
N ALA A 626 -5.70 50.15 14.00
CA ALA A 626 -4.64 50.92 14.61
C ALA A 626 -4.46 52.29 13.94
N LYS A 627 -4.35 53.33 14.78
CA LYS A 627 -4.03 54.68 14.34
C LYS A 627 -2.97 55.34 15.23
N ILE A 628 -1.98 55.97 14.61
CA ILE A 628 -0.87 56.62 15.30
C ILE A 628 -1.26 58.05 15.71
N LYS A 629 -0.96 58.44 16.95
CA LYS A 629 -1.17 59.81 17.45
C LYS A 629 -0.21 60.80 16.77
N LEU A 630 -0.73 61.79 16.05
CA LEU A 630 0.06 62.81 15.32
C LEU A 630 0.85 63.82 16.18
N PHE A 631 0.88 63.67 17.49
CA PHE A 631 1.43 64.68 18.41
C PHE A 631 2.92 64.55 18.71
N GLY A 632 3.57 63.46 18.26
CA GLY A 632 5.03 63.27 18.35
C GLY A 632 5.84 64.15 17.40
N LEU A 633 5.19 64.85 16.47
CA LEU A 633 5.83 65.72 15.47
C LEU A 633 6.44 67.02 16.05
N HIS A 634 6.56 67.13 17.38
CA HIS A 634 6.77 68.41 18.05
C HIS A 634 8.24 68.79 18.28
N GLU A 635 9.16 67.84 18.24
CA GLU A 635 10.53 67.99 18.76
C GLU A 635 11.56 67.19 17.96
N CYS A 636 11.35 67.02 16.65
CA CYS A 636 12.43 66.51 15.79
C CYS A 636 13.55 67.56 15.72
N ASN A 637 14.50 67.47 16.67
CA ASN A 637 15.85 68.01 16.49
C ASN A 637 16.40 67.48 15.16
N ASN A 638 17.32 68.23 14.55
CA ASN A 638 17.87 68.00 13.20
C ASN A 638 18.55 66.63 12.97
N GLU A 639 18.41 65.65 13.87
CA GLU A 639 19.00 64.31 13.86
C GLU A 639 17.99 63.16 13.68
N CYS A 640 16.68 63.45 13.59
CA CYS A 640 15.64 62.42 13.42
C CYS A 640 15.58 61.87 11.98
N ASN A 641 16.10 60.65 11.76
CA ASN A 641 16.09 59.97 10.46
C ASN A 641 14.97 58.91 10.35
N VAL A 642 14.64 58.49 9.12
CA VAL A 642 13.64 57.43 8.85
C VAL A 642 14.01 56.12 9.54
N GLY A 643 15.30 55.86 9.75
CA GLY A 643 15.81 54.71 10.51
C GLY A 643 15.32 54.66 11.96
N SER A 644 14.99 55.81 12.58
CA SER A 644 14.45 55.86 13.94
C SER A 644 13.05 55.27 14.03
N ASP A 645 12.20 55.50 13.02
CA ASP A 645 10.86 54.92 12.94
C ASP A 645 10.93 53.41 12.63
N VAL A 646 11.88 52.97 11.81
CA VAL A 646 12.14 51.54 11.54
C VAL A 646 12.56 50.81 12.82
N LYS A 647 13.46 51.40 13.60
CA LYS A 647 13.85 50.85 14.91
C LYS A 647 12.66 50.77 15.87
N ALA A 648 11.80 51.79 15.87
CA ALA A 648 10.60 51.79 16.69
C ALA A 648 9.57 50.73 16.25
N ILE A 649 9.47 50.42 14.95
CA ILE A 649 8.70 49.27 14.45
C ILE A 649 9.28 47.96 15.00
N GLY A 650 10.60 47.78 14.99
CA GLY A 650 11.23 46.58 15.57
C GLY A 650 10.88 46.36 17.05
N VAL A 651 10.93 47.43 17.85
CA VAL A 651 10.52 47.40 19.27
C VAL A 651 9.02 47.10 19.41
N LEU A 652 8.17 47.66 18.55
CA LEU A 652 6.74 47.37 18.53
C LEU A 652 6.44 45.90 18.21
N LEU A 653 7.15 45.30 17.25
CA LEU A 653 7.00 43.89 16.91
C LEU A 653 7.35 42.97 18.10
N LEU A 654 8.40 43.31 18.86
CA LEU A 654 8.70 42.61 20.12
C LEU A 654 7.59 42.75 21.16
N TYR A 655 7.04 43.96 21.33
CA TYR A 655 5.90 44.18 22.23
C TYR A 655 4.68 43.35 21.84
N LEU A 656 4.40 43.23 20.54
CA LEU A 656 3.29 42.43 20.02
C LEU A 656 3.51 40.92 20.19
N LEU A 657 4.75 40.45 20.09
CA LEU A 657 5.12 39.05 20.30
C LEU A 657 5.09 38.63 21.78
N THR A 658 5.61 39.47 22.68
CA THR A 658 5.94 39.05 24.05
C THR A 658 5.13 39.77 25.13
N GLY A 659 4.37 40.82 24.77
CA GLY A 659 3.74 41.73 25.73
C GLY A 659 4.73 42.63 26.47
N ARG A 660 6.04 42.58 26.16
CA ARG A 660 7.12 43.38 26.76
C ARG A 660 8.02 43.94 25.65
N GLY A 661 8.63 45.11 25.82
CA GLY A 661 9.43 45.70 24.72
C GLY A 661 10.87 46.03 25.04
N ASN A 662 11.35 45.67 26.23
CA ASN A 662 12.78 45.73 26.56
C ASN A 662 13.38 44.34 26.78
N TRP A 663 12.70 43.28 26.33
CA TRP A 663 13.19 41.93 26.52
C TRP A 663 13.98 41.48 25.29
N VAL A 664 15.28 41.24 25.49
CA VAL A 664 16.12 40.51 24.55
C VAL A 664 16.32 39.12 25.17
N PRO A 665 15.80 38.05 24.57
CA PRO A 665 16.02 36.71 25.10
C PRO A 665 17.51 36.37 25.04
N MET A 666 18.08 35.89 26.16
CA MET A 666 19.45 35.35 26.18
C MET A 666 19.52 33.98 25.48
N ASP A 667 18.39 33.26 25.41
CA ASP A 667 18.25 31.99 24.70
C ASP A 667 16.95 31.96 23.90
N ILE A 668 17.01 31.44 22.67
CA ILE A 668 15.88 31.39 21.72
C ILE A 668 14.87 30.31 22.14
N GLU A 669 15.31 29.25 22.82
CA GLU A 669 14.42 28.18 23.27
C GLU A 669 13.51 28.63 24.43
N ASP A 670 14.07 29.29 25.46
CA ASP A 670 13.29 29.89 26.56
C ASP A 670 12.28 30.95 26.08
N PHE A 671 12.56 31.60 24.95
CA PHE A 671 11.66 32.59 24.32
C PHE A 671 10.37 31.96 23.80
N PHE A 672 10.46 30.80 23.17
CA PHE A 672 9.28 30.13 22.61
C PHE A 672 8.42 29.47 23.68
N ASP A 673 9.02 29.07 24.81
CA ASP A 673 8.29 28.54 25.97
C ASP A 673 7.43 29.61 26.68
N GLU A 674 7.86 30.89 26.69
CA GLU A 674 7.10 31.99 27.33
C GLU A 674 5.94 32.53 26.46
N ILE A 675 6.02 32.42 25.13
CA ILE A 675 4.99 32.93 24.19
C ILE A 675 3.75 32.02 24.13
N GLY A 676 3.88 30.75 24.51
CA GLY A 676 2.75 29.81 24.65
C GLY A 676 2.02 29.47 23.34
N GLU A 677 1.00 28.60 23.44
CA GLU A 677 0.21 28.04 22.32
C GLU A 677 -0.53 29.05 21.43
N GLU A 678 -0.41 30.36 21.68
CA GLU A 678 -1.16 31.42 20.99
C GLU A 678 -0.56 31.83 19.65
N TRP A 679 0.75 31.64 19.46
CA TRP A 679 1.44 31.95 18.19
C TRP A 679 1.93 30.67 17.48
N PRO A 680 1.73 30.54 16.15
CA PRO A 680 2.42 29.51 15.38
C PRO A 680 3.93 29.75 15.43
N LEU A 681 4.73 28.73 15.78
CA LEU A 681 6.17 28.86 15.99
C LEU A 681 6.91 29.42 14.76
N ASP A 682 6.54 28.99 13.56
CA ASP A 682 7.14 29.49 12.31
C ASP A 682 6.90 30.99 12.12
N VAL A 683 5.67 31.44 12.40
CA VAL A 683 5.26 32.85 12.31
C VAL A 683 5.98 33.68 13.37
N ALA A 684 6.05 33.17 14.61
CA ALA A 684 6.76 33.85 15.70
C ALA A 684 8.26 33.99 15.42
N ARG A 685 8.90 32.97 14.83
CA ARG A 685 10.32 32.99 14.46
C ARG A 685 10.61 33.99 13.33
N GLU A 686 9.80 34.00 12.27
CA GLU A 686 9.95 34.98 11.19
C GLU A 686 9.71 36.41 11.69
N LEU A 687 8.71 36.61 12.56
CA LEU A 687 8.40 37.93 13.13
C LEU A 687 9.49 38.42 14.08
N LEU A 688 10.07 37.54 14.90
CA LEU A 688 11.22 37.86 15.75
C LEU A 688 12.45 38.22 14.91
N SER A 689 12.73 37.47 13.85
CA SER A 689 13.83 37.77 12.92
C SER A 689 13.66 39.15 12.28
N LEU A 690 12.45 39.48 11.82
CA LEU A 690 12.12 40.79 11.29
C LEU A 690 12.32 41.90 12.34
N ALA A 691 11.84 41.68 13.57
CA ALA A 691 12.01 42.62 14.68
C ALA A 691 13.48 42.90 14.96
N MET A 692 14.31 41.85 15.03
CA MET A 692 15.75 41.97 15.28
C MET A 692 16.46 42.77 14.18
N ARG A 693 16.17 42.49 12.91
CA ARG A 693 16.76 43.26 11.79
C ARG A 693 16.34 44.73 11.80
N CYS A 694 15.11 45.04 12.19
CA CYS A 694 14.65 46.42 12.36
C CYS A 694 15.41 47.17 13.49
N MET A 695 15.92 46.45 14.50
CA MET A 695 16.61 47.04 15.66
C MET A 695 18.14 47.05 15.57
N SER A 696 18.73 46.28 14.66
CA SER A 696 20.18 46.17 14.47
C SER A 696 20.84 47.53 14.22
N ILE A 697 21.98 47.76 14.89
CA ILE A 697 22.67 49.07 14.96
C ILE A 697 23.70 49.27 13.81
N ASN A 698 24.02 48.25 13.02
CA ASN A 698 25.08 48.33 12.01
C ASN A 698 24.57 48.77 10.63
N PHE A 699 24.45 50.08 10.45
CA PHE A 699 24.22 50.75 9.16
C PHE A 699 25.47 50.72 8.23
N GLU A 700 26.16 49.58 8.13
CA GLU A 700 27.38 49.45 7.29
C GLU A 700 27.23 48.47 6.11
N SER A 701 26.09 47.79 5.97
CA SER A 701 25.74 47.07 4.73
C SER A 701 24.76 47.90 3.90
N ASN A 702 25.11 48.14 2.63
CA ASN A 702 24.49 49.03 1.63
C ASN A 702 22.99 48.84 1.28
N GLU A 703 22.17 48.23 2.16
CA GLU A 703 20.72 48.10 1.98
C GLU A 703 19.99 48.68 3.21
N GLU A 704 19.65 49.97 3.17
CA GLU A 704 18.79 50.58 4.19
C GLU A 704 17.41 49.90 4.18
N MET A 705 17.04 49.27 5.30
CA MET A 705 15.70 48.70 5.47
C MET A 705 14.67 49.82 5.52
N SER A 706 13.85 49.93 4.48
CA SER A 706 12.76 50.91 4.40
C SER A 706 11.49 50.40 5.09
N ILE A 707 10.64 51.33 5.54
CA ILE A 707 9.31 51.01 6.10
C ILE A 707 8.48 50.18 5.11
N THR A 708 8.63 50.45 3.80
CA THR A 708 7.97 49.68 2.73
C THR A 708 8.46 48.23 2.69
N SER A 709 9.76 47.98 2.88
CA SER A 709 10.34 46.63 2.95
C SER A 709 9.77 45.86 4.14
N VAL A 710 9.75 46.48 5.33
CA VAL A 710 9.19 45.88 6.55
C VAL A 710 7.71 45.53 6.36
N MET A 711 6.95 46.42 5.74
CA MET A 711 5.53 46.18 5.43
C MET A 711 5.35 45.03 4.44
N GLY A 712 6.21 44.90 3.43
CA GLY A 712 6.19 43.77 2.49
C GLY A 712 6.42 42.43 3.18
N GLU A 713 7.41 42.36 4.06
CA GLU A 713 7.73 41.14 4.81
C GLU A 713 6.64 40.78 5.83
N LEU A 714 6.03 41.76 6.51
CA LEU A 714 4.87 41.51 7.39
C LEU A 714 3.67 40.93 6.62
N ASN A 715 3.42 41.38 5.39
CA ASN A 715 2.37 40.82 4.55
C ASN A 715 2.66 39.37 4.14
N GLU A 716 3.93 39.05 3.89
CA GLU A 716 4.36 37.69 3.57
C GLU A 716 4.24 36.76 4.78
N ILE A 717 4.68 37.20 5.97
CA ILE A 717 4.50 36.47 7.24
C ILE A 717 3.01 36.22 7.52
N LYS A 718 2.15 37.23 7.29
CA LYS A 718 0.69 37.10 7.42
C LYS A 718 0.13 36.04 6.49
N ARG A 719 0.58 36.02 5.22
CA ARG A 719 0.15 35.04 4.21
C ARG A 719 0.52 33.61 4.62
N LYS A 720 1.78 33.38 4.97
CA LYS A 720 2.28 32.07 5.43
C LYS A 720 1.56 31.57 6.68
N GLY A 721 1.33 32.45 7.66
CA GLY A 721 0.60 32.11 8.89
C GLY A 721 -0.87 31.76 8.65
N CYS A 722 -1.52 32.36 7.65
CA CYS A 722 -2.90 32.04 7.29
C CYS A 722 -3.03 30.68 6.59
N ASP A 723 -1.98 30.20 5.93
CA ASP A 723 -1.96 28.91 5.25
C ASP A 723 -1.59 27.76 6.20
N SER A 724 -0.75 28.01 7.22
CA SER A 724 -0.37 27.00 8.23
C SER A 724 -1.47 26.68 9.25
N ASN A 725 -2.45 27.58 9.44
CA ASN A 725 -3.48 27.45 10.48
C ASN A 725 -4.92 27.23 9.95
N LYS A 726 -5.11 27.04 8.64
CA LYS A 726 -6.43 26.64 8.12
C LYS A 726 -6.65 25.17 8.42
N MET A 727 -7.30 24.91 9.55
CA MET A 727 -8.01 23.66 9.78
C MET A 727 -8.90 23.39 8.57
N PRO A 728 -8.67 22.31 7.82
CA PRO A 728 -9.50 21.98 6.67
C PRO A 728 -10.96 21.88 7.11
N ASN A 729 -11.86 22.62 6.45
CA ASN A 729 -13.29 22.63 6.78
C ASN A 729 -13.92 21.22 6.76
N VAL A 730 -13.29 20.28 6.03
CA VAL A 730 -13.68 18.86 5.99
C VAL A 730 -13.55 18.15 7.35
N PHE A 731 -12.76 18.69 8.29
CA PHE A 731 -12.59 18.13 9.63
C PHE A 731 -13.71 18.56 10.60
N LEU A 732 -14.52 19.55 10.22
CA LEU A 732 -15.60 20.09 11.06
C LEU A 732 -16.92 19.35 10.85
N CYS A 733 -17.58 18.99 11.94
CA CYS A 733 -18.94 18.47 11.92
C CYS A 733 -19.91 19.58 11.46
N PRO A 734 -20.70 19.37 10.40
CA PRO A 734 -21.67 20.37 9.94
C PRO A 734 -22.73 20.77 10.98
N ILE A 735 -23.09 19.87 11.90
CA ILE A 735 -24.07 20.13 12.97
C ILE A 735 -23.43 20.90 14.12
N LEU A 736 -22.30 20.38 14.64
CA LEU A 736 -21.67 20.91 15.85
C LEU A 736 -20.69 22.06 15.60
N GLN A 737 -20.23 22.24 14.35
CA GLN A 737 -19.15 23.16 13.96
C GLN A 737 -17.87 22.97 14.80
N LYS A 738 -17.61 21.73 15.23
CA LYS A 738 -16.43 21.29 15.98
C LYS A 738 -15.70 20.18 15.23
N VAL A 739 -14.42 19.99 15.52
CA VAL A 739 -13.63 18.88 14.96
C VAL A 739 -14.28 17.54 15.30
N MET A 740 -14.48 16.70 14.29
CA MET A 740 -15.09 15.37 14.48
C MET A 740 -14.12 14.42 15.18
N ILE A 741 -14.57 13.83 16.29
CA ILE A 741 -13.88 12.79 17.06
C ILE A 741 -14.30 11.41 16.52
N ASN A 742 -15.59 11.26 16.17
CA ASN A 742 -16.14 10.03 15.62
C ASN A 742 -16.90 10.28 14.30
N PRO A 743 -16.18 10.72 13.24
CA PRO A 743 -16.82 11.07 11.97
C PRO A 743 -17.53 9.85 11.35
N HIS A 744 -18.81 10.03 11.03
CA HIS A 744 -19.67 9.06 10.36
C HIS A 744 -20.34 9.67 9.14
N ILE A 745 -20.41 8.91 8.06
CA ILE A 745 -21.02 9.29 6.80
C ILE A 745 -22.51 8.98 6.85
N ALA A 746 -23.35 9.98 6.60
CA ALA A 746 -24.79 9.79 6.43
C ALA A 746 -25.15 9.54 4.95
N ALA A 747 -26.40 9.20 4.67
CA ALA A 747 -26.88 8.86 3.31
C ALA A 747 -26.72 9.98 2.26
N ASP A 748 -26.47 11.22 2.69
CA ASP A 748 -26.16 12.37 1.82
C ASP A 748 -24.68 12.44 1.41
N GLY A 749 -23.83 11.54 1.92
CA GLY A 749 -22.40 11.49 1.62
C GLY A 749 -21.53 12.44 2.45
N PHE A 750 -22.13 13.21 3.37
CA PHE A 750 -21.39 14.09 4.27
C PHE A 750 -21.01 13.36 5.56
N SER A 751 -19.88 13.75 6.13
CA SER A 751 -19.45 13.26 7.44
C SER A 751 -19.94 14.18 8.55
N TYR A 752 -20.45 13.58 9.61
CA TYR A 752 -20.96 14.22 10.81
C TYR A 752 -20.36 13.56 12.04
N GLU A 753 -20.37 14.26 13.18
CA GLU A 753 -20.11 13.63 14.47
C GLU A 753 -21.24 12.64 14.77
N LEU A 754 -20.90 11.40 15.16
CA LEU A 754 -21.87 10.31 15.33
C LEU A 754 -23.04 10.72 16.23
N GLU A 755 -22.71 11.22 17.41
CA GLU A 755 -23.68 11.60 18.44
C GLU A 755 -24.63 12.70 17.95
N ALA A 756 -24.11 13.63 17.15
CA ALA A 756 -24.88 14.75 16.63
C ALA A 756 -25.86 14.32 15.53
N ILE A 757 -25.42 13.44 14.62
CA ILE A 757 -26.28 12.97 13.53
C ILE A 757 -27.31 11.94 14.00
N GLU A 758 -26.99 11.12 15.01
CA GLU A 758 -27.96 10.22 15.64
C GLU A 758 -29.09 11.00 16.32
N GLN A 759 -28.75 12.05 17.09
CA GLN A 759 -29.76 12.93 17.70
C GLN A 759 -30.60 13.65 16.64
N TRP A 760 -29.97 14.12 15.56
CA TRP A 760 -30.68 14.74 14.45
C TRP A 760 -31.68 13.77 13.80
N LEU A 761 -31.30 12.53 13.56
CA LEU A 761 -32.17 11.50 12.99
C LEU A 761 -33.30 11.08 13.95
N GLN A 762 -33.00 10.95 15.25
CA GLN A 762 -33.99 10.61 16.27
C GLN A 762 -35.06 11.68 16.46
N SER A 763 -34.75 12.94 16.14
CA SER A 763 -35.74 14.04 16.16
C SER A 763 -36.76 14.01 15.02
N GLY A 764 -36.74 12.96 14.16
CA GLY A 764 -37.69 12.77 13.07
C GLY A 764 -37.37 13.54 11.80
N ASN A 765 -36.17 14.13 11.71
CA ASN A 765 -35.74 14.89 10.54
C ASN A 765 -35.26 13.97 9.41
N GLU A 766 -36.05 13.87 8.34
CA GLU A 766 -35.66 13.19 7.08
C GLU A 766 -34.79 14.06 6.17
N ILE A 767 -34.57 15.33 6.54
CA ILE A 767 -33.73 16.27 5.80
C ILE A 767 -32.41 16.37 6.55
N SER A 768 -31.32 16.15 5.84
CA SER A 768 -29.98 16.23 6.38
C SER A 768 -29.65 17.67 6.80
N PRO A 769 -28.71 17.86 7.74
CA PRO A 769 -28.26 19.18 8.18
C PRO A 769 -27.67 20.05 7.05
N LYS A 770 -27.37 19.46 5.88
CA LYS A 770 -26.95 20.15 4.65
C LYS A 770 -28.11 20.42 3.68
N SER A 771 -29.36 20.32 4.14
CA SER A 771 -30.58 20.55 3.36
C SER A 771 -30.80 19.56 2.20
N LEU A 772 -30.35 18.31 2.36
CA LEU A 772 -30.58 17.23 1.38
C LEU A 772 -31.46 16.13 2.01
N ARG A 773 -32.47 15.62 1.29
CA ARG A 773 -33.32 14.54 1.83
C ARG A 773 -32.51 13.24 1.97
N LEU A 774 -32.51 12.66 3.16
CA LEU A 774 -31.79 11.42 3.46
C LEU A 774 -32.58 10.23 2.92
N LYS A 775 -31.95 9.40 2.09
CA LYS A 775 -32.58 8.19 1.51
C LYS A 775 -32.77 7.08 2.53
N ASN A 776 -31.98 7.08 3.59
CA ASN A 776 -32.07 6.19 4.74
C ASN A 776 -31.34 6.82 5.94
N THR A 777 -31.48 6.19 7.11
CA THR A 777 -30.89 6.64 8.37
C THR A 777 -29.59 5.88 8.72
N LEU A 778 -28.99 5.16 7.76
CA LEU A 778 -27.78 4.39 8.00
C LEU A 778 -26.57 5.32 8.10
N LEU A 779 -25.72 5.06 9.09
CA LEU A 779 -24.49 5.80 9.36
C LEU A 779 -23.29 4.87 9.24
N PHE A 780 -22.26 5.29 8.50
CA PHE A 780 -21.06 4.50 8.27
C PHE A 780 -19.83 5.17 8.88
N PRO A 781 -19.00 4.47 9.67
CA PRO A 781 -17.79 5.08 10.24
C PRO A 781 -16.83 5.57 9.14
N ASN A 782 -16.39 6.83 9.22
CA ASN A 782 -15.38 7.39 8.32
C ASN A 782 -13.98 7.26 8.93
N HIS A 783 -13.42 6.05 8.88
CA HIS A 783 -12.10 5.77 9.43
C HIS A 783 -10.98 6.60 8.78
N ASN A 784 -11.10 6.93 7.49
CA ASN A 784 -10.09 7.74 6.78
C ASN A 784 -10.07 9.17 7.29
N LEU A 785 -11.24 9.80 7.43
CA LEU A 785 -11.34 11.16 7.96
C LEU A 785 -10.88 11.20 9.43
N ARG A 786 -11.22 10.16 10.21
CA ARG A 786 -10.70 9.99 11.57
C ARG A 786 -9.18 9.91 11.60
N SER A 787 -8.55 9.09 10.74
CA SER A 787 -7.09 8.99 10.68
C SER A 787 -6.43 10.29 10.19
N LEU A 788 -7.04 11.02 9.27
CA LEU A 788 -6.55 12.32 8.82
C LEU A 788 -6.64 13.39 9.92
N ILE A 789 -7.74 13.41 10.67
CA ILE A 789 -7.92 14.30 11.83
C ILE A 789 -6.90 13.96 12.90
N GLN A 790 -6.69 12.67 13.20
CA GLN A 790 -5.69 12.20 14.16
C GLN A 790 -4.27 12.53 13.72
N PHE A 791 -3.94 12.36 12.44
CA PHE A 791 -2.64 12.75 11.88
C PHE A 791 -2.43 14.26 11.91
N TRP A 792 -3.47 15.05 11.61
CA TRP A 792 -3.41 16.51 11.72
C TRP A 792 -3.22 16.95 13.18
N GLN A 793 -3.91 16.30 14.13
CA GLN A 793 -3.73 16.53 15.56
C GLN A 793 -2.33 16.11 16.04
N SER A 794 -1.79 14.97 15.58
CA SER A 794 -0.45 14.49 15.95
C SER A 794 0.64 15.39 15.38
N LYS A 795 0.48 15.90 14.17
CA LYS A 795 1.39 16.87 13.56
C LYS A 795 1.38 18.22 14.31
N LYS A 796 0.27 18.54 14.98
CA LYS A 796 0.18 19.67 15.91
C LYS A 796 0.92 19.39 17.24
N SER A 797 0.99 18.13 17.66
CA SER A 797 1.67 17.68 18.89
C SER A 797 3.17 17.37 18.72
N GLU A 798 3.62 16.94 17.53
CA GLU A 798 5.04 16.71 17.21
C GLU A 798 5.84 18.01 17.03
N VAL A 799 5.16 19.14 16.89
CA VAL A 799 5.76 20.48 16.87
C VAL A 799 5.96 21.02 18.31
N VAL A 800 5.59 20.25 19.34
CA VAL A 800 5.68 20.58 20.78
C VAL A 800 6.71 19.66 21.51
N LYS A 801 7.58 18.98 20.77
CA LYS A 801 8.77 18.29 21.29
C LYS A 801 9.97 18.67 20.45
#